data_AF-F0Z632-F1
#
_entry.id   AF-F0Z632-F1
#
_cell.length_a   1.000
_cell.length_b   1.000
_cell.length_c   1.000
_cell.angle_alpha   90.00
_cell.angle_beta   90.00
_cell.angle_gamma   90.00
#
_symmetry.space_group_name_H-M   'P 1'
#
loop_
_entity.id
_entity.type
_entity.pdbx_description
1 polymer ?
#
loop_
_entity_poly.entity_id
_entity_poly.type
_entity_poly.pdbx_seq_one_letter_code
_entity_poly.pdbx_strand_id
1 'polypeptide(L)'
;MSNNQQYDTKCLDHPHQDIISICSTCPNNTPVCIDCITGNHKGHVFEKLSDVNLRNQIQQEYNNQTIPKLNNYLENNKIILDESNNHFKQIKENHTINFDKTTDRFNQLKNIINAKENDTKRLLITKLDENIDVNNIITTTIENYNNKINNAIKYNNVIYNNIDNINNDIGFIELLKHNHQCNNLLSKINNNNLPEYKDTQLIIQENNLDSIIDLTNNYLEVVDIPLVKKDLKTLETLYFDFTIYEEGCDIRDLKTSCLAIGPIQRLPKNIPATVTDLLLLDYYNQPLNFIPPTVQYLHLQNIKYQLTLDSIPKTVTEISLLDGFDQPLNFIPPTVKKLYLQNIKYQLTPGSIPNHLANLVLDNGFSQHFTKGIIPDSIPNIFIGDVVYPLEPESISNSNQRIEYKIDNNKINNAINNNNDISSTEILNDLSNINNNNLPEYKDNQLIVKENILELIKDLLNSCIDVVDDIPIVKKHLKTQKFLNKEFTIYEDGYDINDLNIRRLAIGPIQRLPETIPATVTELLLLEGFNQPLDFIPPTVEYLYLYNIKYQLTPYPISSTVTHLYLLDGFDQPLKFIPHTVQYLYLYNIKYQLTPDSIPLTVLDLSLLDGFNQPLNFIPCTVQWLYLDNIKYQLKSDPISGNVSYLYLLDGFDQPLDFIPGTVKDLHLLNIKYQLTPYSIPATVKVLTLHDGFDQPLNFIPPTAKHLCLYNIKYQLKPDSIPTTVTHLCLQDGFDQPLNFIPPTVQNLLLRNIKYQLTPDSIPETVTHLTLLDGFNQPLNFIPLTVQKLSLRNIKYQLIPGSIPNHLTSLVFDHGFSQRFIKGIIPDSITYIYMCDVPENRTLSEIIYRNFKK
;
A
#
# COMPACT_ATOMS: atom_id res chain seq x y z
N MET A 1 22.36 -59.43 1.94
CA MET A 1 21.24 -59.90 1.09
C MET A 1 21.78 -60.93 0.11
N SER A 2 20.99 -61.94 -0.20
CA SER A 2 21.28 -63.16 -0.97
C SER A 2 21.97 -62.93 -2.32
N ASN A 3 23.01 -63.74 -2.59
CA ASN A 3 23.73 -63.88 -3.87
C ASN A 3 22.88 -64.56 -4.97
N ASN A 4 21.75 -63.97 -5.34
CA ASN A 4 21.09 -64.23 -6.61
C ASN A 4 20.83 -62.88 -7.29
N GLN A 5 21.89 -62.21 -7.72
CA GLN A 5 21.74 -61.09 -8.66
C GLN A 5 21.43 -61.69 -10.03
N GLN A 6 20.14 -61.73 -10.37
CA GLN A 6 19.74 -61.69 -11.76
C GLN A 6 20.31 -60.38 -12.32
N TYR A 7 21.28 -60.48 -13.23
CA TYR A 7 21.77 -59.32 -13.95
C TYR A 7 20.60 -58.73 -14.74
N ASP A 8 20.26 -57.47 -14.46
CA ASP A 8 19.23 -56.78 -15.20
C ASP A 8 19.77 -56.39 -16.58
N THR A 9 19.39 -57.18 -17.58
CA THR A 9 19.72 -56.94 -18.99
C THR A 9 18.66 -56.09 -19.67
N LYS A 10 17.63 -55.62 -18.96
CA LYS A 10 16.53 -54.88 -19.55
C LYS A 10 16.91 -53.44 -19.86
N CYS A 11 16.39 -52.95 -20.96
CA CYS A 11 16.55 -51.56 -21.34
C CYS A 11 15.77 -50.66 -20.39
N LEU A 12 16.40 -49.57 -19.95
CA LEU A 12 15.80 -48.56 -19.07
C LEU A 12 14.51 -47.96 -19.66
N ASP A 13 14.51 -47.67 -20.97
CA ASP A 13 13.35 -47.08 -21.65
C ASP A 13 12.35 -48.14 -22.14
N HIS A 14 12.79 -49.39 -22.30
CA HIS A 14 11.96 -50.51 -22.77
C HIS A 14 12.15 -51.73 -21.84
N PRO A 15 11.51 -51.77 -20.65
CA PRO A 15 11.79 -52.76 -19.60
C PRO A 15 11.52 -54.22 -19.98
N HIS A 16 10.84 -54.47 -21.10
CA HIS A 16 10.56 -55.82 -21.59
C HIS A 16 11.62 -56.35 -22.57
N GLN A 17 12.47 -55.46 -23.11
CA GLN A 17 13.47 -55.80 -24.11
C GLN A 17 14.86 -55.88 -23.50
N ASP A 18 15.65 -56.85 -23.96
CA ASP A 18 17.05 -56.96 -23.57
C ASP A 18 17.92 -55.97 -24.35
N ILE A 19 18.93 -55.44 -23.67
CA ILE A 19 19.99 -54.63 -24.27
C ILE A 19 20.79 -55.52 -25.22
N ILE A 20 20.96 -55.07 -26.46
CA ILE A 20 21.64 -55.86 -27.52
C ILE A 20 22.88 -55.16 -28.10
N SER A 21 22.99 -53.84 -27.94
CA SER A 21 24.12 -53.06 -28.47
C SER A 21 24.41 -51.84 -27.59
N ILE A 22 25.53 -51.19 -27.87
CA ILE A 22 25.92 -49.91 -27.28
C ILE A 22 25.88 -48.86 -28.37
N CYS A 23 25.22 -47.74 -28.13
CA CYS A 23 25.21 -46.59 -29.02
C CYS A 23 26.42 -45.71 -28.72
N SER A 24 27.44 -45.73 -29.59
CA SER A 24 28.67 -44.93 -29.42
C SER A 24 28.52 -43.48 -29.87
N THR A 25 27.41 -43.14 -30.54
CA THR A 25 27.05 -41.75 -30.88
C THR A 25 26.47 -40.98 -29.70
N CYS A 26 25.92 -41.68 -28.70
CA CYS A 26 25.30 -41.03 -27.54
C CYS A 26 26.32 -40.90 -26.39
N PRO A 27 26.19 -39.87 -25.54
CA PRO A 27 27.07 -39.70 -24.39
C PRO A 27 27.08 -40.94 -23.48
N ASN A 28 28.24 -41.25 -22.92
CA ASN A 28 28.45 -42.32 -21.95
C ASN A 28 28.15 -43.75 -22.45
N ASN A 29 28.30 -44.00 -23.76
CA ASN A 29 28.18 -45.35 -24.33
C ASN A 29 26.83 -46.01 -23.97
N THR A 30 25.74 -45.36 -24.36
CA THR A 30 24.38 -45.73 -23.93
C THR A 30 24.01 -47.16 -24.34
N PRO A 31 23.60 -48.04 -23.42
CA PRO A 31 23.10 -49.37 -23.75
C PRO A 31 21.71 -49.28 -24.39
N VAL A 32 21.52 -49.95 -25.52
CA VAL A 32 20.28 -49.88 -26.32
C VAL A 32 19.71 -51.26 -26.65
N CYS A 33 18.39 -51.39 -26.62
CA CYS A 33 17.66 -52.56 -27.14
C CYS A 33 17.24 -52.36 -28.60
N ILE A 34 16.58 -53.36 -29.19
CA ILE A 34 16.11 -53.31 -30.58
C ILE A 34 15.11 -52.16 -30.84
N ASP A 35 14.26 -51.85 -29.86
CA ASP A 35 13.26 -50.78 -29.96
C ASP A 35 13.93 -49.39 -29.87
N CYS A 36 14.97 -49.24 -29.02
CA CYS A 36 15.80 -48.02 -29.00
C CYS A 36 16.49 -47.76 -30.35
N ILE A 37 17.04 -48.81 -30.98
CA ILE A 37 17.77 -48.70 -32.25
C ILE A 37 16.85 -48.28 -33.39
N THR A 38 15.62 -48.80 -33.42
CA THR A 38 14.65 -48.52 -34.48
C THR A 38 13.86 -47.22 -34.24
N GLY A 39 13.80 -46.75 -32.99
CA GLY A 39 13.21 -45.48 -32.57
C GLY A 39 14.24 -44.37 -32.39
N ASN A 40 14.52 -44.02 -31.13
CA ASN A 40 15.24 -42.80 -30.74
C ASN A 40 16.73 -42.76 -31.17
N HIS A 41 17.33 -43.90 -31.50
CA HIS A 41 18.72 -44.00 -31.95
C HIS A 41 18.83 -44.29 -33.45
N LYS A 42 17.74 -44.12 -34.22
CA LYS A 42 17.75 -44.40 -35.65
C LYS A 42 18.77 -43.52 -36.38
N GLY A 43 19.76 -44.17 -37.01
CA GLY A 43 20.84 -43.51 -37.73
C GLY A 43 22.12 -43.29 -36.90
N HIS A 44 22.15 -43.73 -35.64
CA HIS A 44 23.36 -43.72 -34.82
C HIS A 44 24.28 -44.91 -35.12
N VAL A 45 25.52 -44.80 -34.66
CA VAL A 45 26.54 -45.85 -34.75
C VAL A 45 26.46 -46.74 -33.52
N PHE A 46 26.51 -48.04 -33.76
CA PHE A 46 26.39 -49.05 -32.71
C PHE A 46 27.60 -49.97 -32.66
N GLU A 47 28.07 -50.21 -31.45
CA GLU A 47 29.12 -51.17 -31.15
C GLU A 47 28.53 -52.43 -30.52
N LYS A 48 29.16 -53.57 -30.82
CA LYS A 48 28.72 -54.87 -30.33
C LYS A 48 29.07 -54.98 -28.86
N LEU A 49 28.16 -55.54 -28.08
CA LEU A 49 28.42 -55.85 -26.67
C LEU A 49 29.64 -56.75 -26.49
N SER A 50 30.06 -57.55 -27.48
CA SER A 50 31.24 -58.43 -27.41
C SER A 50 32.58 -57.74 -27.69
N ASP A 51 32.60 -56.43 -27.98
CA ASP A 51 33.84 -55.71 -28.26
C ASP A 51 34.73 -55.62 -27.01
N VAL A 52 35.91 -56.22 -27.07
CA VAL A 52 36.85 -56.32 -25.94
C VAL A 52 37.48 -54.97 -25.61
N ASN A 53 37.75 -54.14 -26.62
CA ASN A 53 38.39 -52.83 -26.41
C ASN A 53 37.43 -51.86 -25.74
N LEU A 54 36.18 -51.80 -26.23
CA LEU A 54 35.13 -50.97 -25.63
C LEU A 54 34.80 -51.43 -24.20
N ARG A 55 34.70 -52.74 -23.95
CA ARG A 55 34.50 -53.29 -22.59
C ARG A 55 35.60 -52.85 -21.63
N ASN A 56 36.85 -52.95 -22.06
CA ASN A 56 37.99 -52.54 -21.24
C ASN A 56 37.97 -51.03 -20.97
N GLN A 57 37.61 -50.22 -21.97
CA GLN A 57 37.49 -48.77 -21.82
C GLN A 57 36.38 -48.38 -20.82
N ILE A 58 35.17 -48.93 -20.96
CA ILE A 58 34.04 -48.66 -20.06
C ILE A 58 34.37 -49.14 -18.63
N GLN A 59 35.00 -50.30 -18.50
CA GLN A 59 35.42 -50.82 -17.19
C GLN A 59 36.47 -49.91 -16.53
N GLN A 60 37.44 -49.41 -17.29
CA GLN A 60 38.43 -48.46 -16.80
C GLN A 60 37.81 -47.12 -16.43
N GLU A 61 36.91 -46.58 -17.24
CA GLU A 61 36.20 -45.32 -16.96
C GLU A 61 35.33 -45.44 -15.71
N TYR A 62 34.57 -46.53 -15.59
CA TYR A 62 33.76 -46.81 -14.42
C TYR A 62 34.60 -46.93 -13.14
N ASN A 63 35.71 -47.66 -13.19
CA ASN A 63 36.57 -47.87 -12.02
C ASN A 63 37.38 -46.62 -11.66
N ASN A 64 37.84 -45.84 -12.63
CA ASN A 64 38.78 -44.74 -12.40
C ASN A 64 38.10 -43.37 -12.30
N GLN A 65 36.88 -43.20 -12.82
CA GLN A 65 36.17 -41.93 -12.79
C GLN A 65 34.84 -42.02 -12.04
N THR A 66 33.98 -42.97 -12.39
CA THR A 66 32.62 -43.05 -11.83
C THR A 66 32.63 -43.51 -10.37
N ILE A 67 33.33 -44.60 -10.05
CA ILE A 67 33.44 -45.13 -8.67
C ILE A 67 34.07 -44.09 -7.72
N PRO A 68 35.20 -43.43 -8.03
CA PRO A 68 35.77 -42.41 -7.15
C PRO A 68 34.85 -41.20 -6.95
N LYS A 69 34.13 -40.74 -8.00
CA LYS A 69 33.14 -39.66 -7.87
C LYS A 69 31.99 -40.07 -6.96
N LEU A 70 31.44 -41.28 -7.12
CA LEU A 70 30.37 -41.80 -6.26
C LEU A 70 30.83 -41.97 -4.81
N ASN A 71 32.05 -42.46 -4.60
CA ASN A 71 32.63 -42.56 -3.25
C ASN A 71 32.84 -41.18 -2.61
N ASN A 72 33.32 -40.19 -3.37
CA ASN A 72 33.42 -38.81 -2.91
C ASN A 72 32.03 -38.24 -2.55
N TYR A 73 31.00 -38.50 -3.36
CA TYR A 73 29.61 -38.15 -3.01
C TYR A 73 29.13 -38.81 -1.71
N LEU A 74 29.42 -40.09 -1.50
CA LEU A 74 29.07 -40.78 -0.25
C LEU A 74 29.81 -40.18 0.96
N GLU A 75 31.05 -39.75 0.78
CA GLU A 75 31.86 -39.13 1.82
C GLU A 75 31.36 -37.71 2.14
N ASN A 76 31.02 -36.92 1.12
CA ASN A 76 30.36 -35.63 1.29
C ASN A 76 29.00 -35.77 1.97
N ASN A 77 28.20 -36.79 1.62
CA ASN A 77 26.93 -37.04 2.29
C ASN A 77 27.11 -37.36 3.78
N LYS A 78 28.18 -38.07 4.16
CA LYS A 78 28.50 -38.29 5.58
C LYS A 78 28.85 -36.98 6.28
N ILE A 79 29.66 -36.13 5.65
CA ILE A 79 30.03 -34.81 6.21
C ILE A 79 28.78 -33.95 6.40
N ILE A 80 27.92 -33.85 5.38
CA ILE A 80 26.65 -33.11 5.44
C ILE A 80 25.74 -33.66 6.55
N LEU A 81 25.65 -34.99 6.68
CA LEU A 81 24.83 -35.62 7.70
C LEU A 81 25.40 -35.37 9.11
N ASP A 82 26.71 -35.42 9.29
CA ASP A 82 27.38 -35.12 10.56
C ASP A 82 27.24 -33.65 10.95
N GLU A 83 27.36 -32.73 9.99
CA GLU A 83 27.08 -31.30 10.18
C GLU A 83 25.61 -31.07 10.57
N SER A 84 24.66 -31.68 9.87
CA SER A 84 23.23 -31.61 10.18
C SER A 84 22.92 -32.14 11.58
N ASN A 85 23.53 -33.26 11.97
CA ASN A 85 23.32 -33.86 13.29
C ASN A 85 23.92 -32.99 14.42
N ASN A 86 25.10 -32.41 14.20
CA ASN A 86 25.70 -31.45 15.13
C ASN A 86 24.84 -30.18 15.26
N HIS A 87 24.28 -29.70 14.16
CA HIS A 87 23.38 -28.55 14.14
C HIS A 87 22.11 -28.82 14.95
N PHE A 88 21.49 -29.99 14.74
CA PHE A 88 20.32 -30.42 15.50
C PHE A 88 20.61 -30.58 17.00
N LYS A 89 21.80 -31.07 17.36
CA LYS A 89 22.25 -31.15 18.76
C LYS A 89 22.33 -29.78 19.41
N GLN A 90 22.88 -28.78 18.73
CA GLN A 90 22.95 -27.39 19.22
C GLN A 90 21.55 -26.78 19.42
N ILE A 91 20.62 -27.03 18.50
CA ILE A 91 19.21 -26.60 18.64
C ILE A 91 18.59 -27.18 19.91
N LYS A 92 18.82 -28.47 20.18
CA LYS A 92 18.28 -29.16 21.37
C LYS A 92 18.85 -28.61 22.68
N GLU A 93 20.14 -28.32 22.72
CA GLU A 93 20.81 -27.71 23.88
C GLU A 93 20.30 -26.28 24.13
N ASN A 94 20.19 -25.46 23.08
CA ASN A 94 19.66 -24.10 23.16
C ASN A 94 18.20 -24.06 23.60
N HIS A 95 17.36 -24.98 23.09
CA HIS A 95 15.97 -25.12 23.55
C HIS A 95 15.90 -25.37 25.05
N THR A 96 16.71 -26.31 25.56
CA THR A 96 16.72 -26.66 26.99
C THR A 96 17.14 -25.47 27.84
N ILE A 97 18.20 -24.75 27.45
CA ILE A 97 18.67 -23.55 28.15
C ILE A 97 17.60 -22.45 28.17
N ASN A 98 16.95 -22.19 27.03
CA ASN A 98 15.91 -21.16 26.92
C ASN A 98 14.67 -21.52 27.74
N PHE A 99 14.30 -22.80 27.78
CA PHE A 99 13.20 -23.30 28.59
C PHE A 99 13.45 -23.09 30.09
N ASP A 100 14.64 -23.44 30.57
CA ASP A 100 15.02 -23.24 31.98
C ASP A 100 15.05 -21.76 32.36
N LYS A 101 15.66 -20.92 31.51
CA LYS A 101 15.70 -19.46 31.69
C LYS A 101 14.32 -18.82 31.79
N THR A 102 13.41 -19.26 30.92
CA THR A 102 12.01 -18.80 30.89
C THR A 102 11.32 -19.17 32.20
N THR A 103 11.46 -20.43 32.62
CA THR A 103 10.89 -20.94 33.86
C THR A 103 11.37 -20.14 35.08
N ASP A 104 12.66 -19.85 35.16
CA ASP A 104 13.24 -19.06 36.25
C ASP A 104 12.71 -17.62 36.32
N ARG A 105 12.54 -16.95 35.18
CA ARG A 105 12.03 -15.57 35.16
C ARG A 105 10.56 -15.47 35.54
N PHE A 106 9.72 -16.40 35.09
CA PHE A 106 8.32 -16.43 35.53
C PHE A 106 8.18 -16.72 37.02
N ASN A 107 9.05 -17.58 37.58
CA ASN A 107 9.08 -17.81 39.03
C ASN A 107 9.43 -16.55 39.83
N GLN A 108 10.37 -15.73 39.35
CA GLN A 108 10.69 -14.46 39.99
C GLN A 108 9.55 -13.46 39.94
N LEU A 109 8.86 -13.33 38.80
CA LEU A 109 7.69 -12.46 38.67
C LEU A 109 6.57 -12.88 39.64
N LYS A 110 6.31 -14.20 39.72
CA LYS A 110 5.34 -14.77 40.66
C LYS A 110 5.67 -14.40 42.11
N ASN A 111 6.94 -14.44 42.49
CA ASN A 111 7.36 -14.05 43.84
C ASN A 111 7.11 -12.56 44.13
N ILE A 112 7.35 -11.67 43.16
CA ILE A 112 7.10 -10.22 43.31
C ILE A 112 5.60 -9.94 43.47
N ILE A 113 4.77 -10.54 42.63
CA ILE A 113 3.30 -10.40 42.67
C ILE A 113 2.78 -10.88 44.03
N ASN A 114 3.19 -12.07 44.46
CA ASN A 114 2.78 -12.63 45.75
C ASN A 114 3.22 -11.76 46.93
N ALA A 115 4.43 -11.18 46.90
CA ALA A 115 4.90 -10.28 47.95
C ALA A 115 4.01 -9.03 48.03
N LYS A 116 3.69 -8.41 46.88
CA LYS A 116 2.87 -7.20 46.84
C LYS A 116 1.43 -7.45 47.27
N GLU A 117 0.86 -8.59 46.89
CA GLU A 117 -0.45 -9.05 47.35
C GLU A 117 -0.47 -9.17 48.88
N ASN A 118 0.52 -9.84 49.46
CA ASN A 118 0.61 -10.06 50.90
C ASN A 118 0.81 -8.75 51.68
N ASP A 119 1.63 -7.83 51.18
CA ASP A 119 1.83 -6.52 51.79
C ASP A 119 0.52 -5.71 51.83
N THR A 120 -0.24 -5.74 50.73
CA THR A 120 -1.52 -5.04 50.61
C THR A 120 -2.57 -5.63 51.57
N LYS A 121 -2.67 -6.96 51.63
CA LYS A 121 -3.54 -7.65 52.60
C LYS A 121 -3.17 -7.28 54.03
N ARG A 122 -1.87 -7.29 54.35
CA ARG A 122 -1.38 -6.94 55.69
C ARG A 122 -1.76 -5.51 56.07
N LEU A 123 -1.60 -4.56 55.15
CA LEU A 123 -1.97 -3.17 55.38
C LEU A 123 -3.48 -2.99 55.63
N LEU A 124 -4.33 -3.67 54.85
CA LEU A 124 -5.79 -3.65 55.05
C LEU A 124 -6.18 -4.22 56.41
N ILE A 125 -5.56 -5.34 56.81
CA ILE A 125 -5.78 -5.93 58.13
C ILE A 125 -5.38 -4.95 59.24
N THR A 126 -4.20 -4.34 59.15
CA THR A 126 -3.74 -3.36 60.14
C THR A 126 -4.69 -2.16 60.25
N LYS A 127 -5.24 -1.66 59.13
CA LYS A 127 -6.23 -0.57 59.17
C LYS A 127 -7.57 -0.98 59.76
N LEU A 128 -7.99 -2.22 59.54
CA LEU A 128 -9.16 -2.77 60.22
C LEU A 128 -8.93 -2.89 61.73
N ASP A 129 -7.77 -3.40 62.15
CA ASP A 129 -7.41 -3.52 63.57
C ASP A 129 -7.38 -2.15 64.27
N GLU A 130 -6.81 -1.12 63.63
CA GLU A 130 -6.86 0.27 64.13
C GLU A 130 -8.31 0.75 64.37
N ASN A 131 -9.24 0.43 63.47
CA ASN A 131 -10.65 0.81 63.61
C ASN A 131 -11.39 -0.06 64.66
N ILE A 132 -11.02 -1.33 64.82
CA ILE A 132 -11.53 -2.19 65.89
C ILE A 132 -11.14 -1.61 67.26
N ASP A 133 -9.90 -1.15 67.42
CA ASP A 133 -9.44 -0.50 68.64
C ASP A 133 -10.22 0.79 68.93
N VAL A 134 -10.46 1.63 67.90
CA VAL A 134 -11.31 2.82 68.02
C VAL A 134 -12.74 2.45 68.45
N ASN A 135 -13.34 1.42 67.86
CA ASN A 135 -14.68 0.94 68.22
C ASN A 135 -14.73 0.45 69.68
N ASN A 136 -13.71 -0.29 70.13
CA ASN A 136 -13.62 -0.77 71.51
C ASN A 136 -13.54 0.38 72.51
N ILE A 137 -12.76 1.43 72.18
CA ILE A 137 -12.66 2.66 73.00
C ILE A 137 -14.02 3.37 73.08
N ILE A 138 -14.69 3.56 71.94
CA ILE A 138 -16.02 4.19 71.88
C ILE A 138 -17.02 3.39 72.71
N THR A 139 -17.09 2.08 72.49
CA THR A 139 -18.02 1.17 73.17
C THR A 139 -17.83 1.22 74.69
N THR A 140 -16.59 1.06 75.16
CA THR A 140 -16.26 1.11 76.60
C THR A 140 -16.61 2.48 77.21
N THR A 141 -16.37 3.56 76.46
CA THR A 141 -16.67 4.93 76.90
C THR A 141 -18.18 5.14 77.05
N ILE A 142 -18.97 4.72 76.05
CA ILE A 142 -20.43 4.79 76.07
C ILE A 142 -21.01 3.91 77.18
N GLU A 143 -20.53 2.67 77.34
CA GLU A 143 -20.98 1.78 78.42
C GLU A 143 -20.71 2.37 79.80
N ASN A 144 -19.56 3.00 80.01
CA ASN A 144 -19.24 3.70 81.26
C ASN A 144 -20.18 4.90 81.50
N TYR A 145 -20.51 5.68 80.47
CA TYR A 145 -21.50 6.75 80.58
C TYR A 145 -22.89 6.19 80.91
N ASN A 146 -23.34 5.14 80.22
CA ASN A 146 -24.61 4.48 80.47
C ASN A 146 -24.70 3.95 81.91
N ASN A 147 -23.64 3.33 82.42
CA ASN A 147 -23.59 2.86 83.81
C ASN A 147 -23.70 4.02 84.82
N LYS A 148 -23.02 5.15 84.57
CA LYS A 148 -23.13 6.34 85.43
C LYS A 148 -24.53 6.94 85.40
N ILE A 149 -25.17 7.02 84.23
CA ILE A 149 -26.54 7.49 84.06
C ILE A 149 -27.53 6.55 84.78
N ASN A 150 -27.43 5.24 84.56
CA ASN A 150 -28.28 4.24 85.19
C ASN A 150 -28.19 4.28 86.72
N ASN A 151 -26.99 4.45 87.28
CA ASN A 151 -26.80 4.63 88.72
C ASN A 151 -27.46 5.91 89.24
N ALA A 152 -27.36 7.03 88.51
CA ALA A 152 -28.03 8.28 88.86
C ALA A 152 -29.57 8.14 88.83
N ILE A 153 -30.12 7.51 87.78
CA ILE A 153 -31.56 7.22 87.67
C ILE A 153 -32.02 6.34 88.83
N LYS A 154 -31.28 5.27 89.14
CA LYS A 154 -31.61 4.36 90.24
C LYS A 154 -31.62 5.08 91.60
N TYR A 155 -30.65 5.96 91.85
CA TYR A 155 -30.60 6.77 93.08
C TYR A 155 -31.79 7.74 93.16
N ASN A 156 -32.17 8.38 92.05
CA ASN A 156 -33.33 9.27 92.00
C ASN A 156 -34.65 8.53 92.28
N ASN A 157 -34.82 7.31 91.76
CA ASN A 157 -35.98 6.46 92.06
C ASN A 157 -36.05 6.05 93.54
N VAL A 158 -34.91 5.90 94.22
CA VAL A 158 -34.86 5.62 95.67
C VAL A 158 -35.26 6.84 96.51
N ILE A 159 -34.84 8.04 96.11
CA ILE A 159 -35.25 9.31 96.75
C ILE A 159 -36.75 9.57 96.55
N TYR A 160 -37.26 9.40 95.33
CA TYR A 160 -38.68 9.65 94.98
C TYR A 160 -39.65 8.70 95.70
N ASN A 161 -39.20 7.51 96.11
CA ASN A 161 -40.02 6.59 96.90
C ASN A 161 -39.96 6.86 98.43
N ASN A 162 -39.13 7.81 98.90
CA ASN A 162 -38.97 8.20 100.30
C ASN A 162 -39.33 9.69 100.52
N ILE A 163 -40.47 10.12 99.98
CA ILE A 163 -40.93 11.52 99.97
C ILE A 163 -41.11 12.12 101.37
N ASP A 164 -41.37 11.32 102.40
CA ASP A 164 -41.60 11.83 103.76
C ASP A 164 -40.34 12.40 104.45
N ASN A 165 -39.14 12.15 103.90
CA ASN A 165 -37.87 12.64 104.46
C ASN A 165 -37.28 13.89 103.74
N ILE A 166 -37.95 14.41 102.70
CA ILE A 166 -37.43 15.53 101.89
C ILE A 166 -37.65 16.90 102.55
N ASN A 167 -38.46 16.95 103.62
CA ASN A 167 -38.77 18.20 104.35
C ASN A 167 -37.76 18.57 105.45
N ASN A 168 -36.60 17.91 105.51
CA ASN A 168 -35.46 18.30 106.35
C ASN A 168 -34.32 18.84 105.45
N ASP A 169 -33.71 19.96 105.84
CA ASP A 169 -32.60 20.65 105.16
C ASP A 169 -31.48 19.70 104.68
N ILE A 170 -31.21 18.62 105.41
CA ILE A 170 -30.19 17.62 105.05
C ILE A 170 -30.57 16.85 103.77
N GLY A 171 -31.83 16.42 103.64
CA GLY A 171 -32.33 15.68 102.47
C GLY A 171 -32.36 16.54 101.21
N PHE A 172 -32.69 17.83 101.36
CA PHE A 172 -32.64 18.78 100.25
C PHE A 172 -31.22 19.09 99.79
N ILE A 173 -30.25 19.17 100.71
CA ILE A 173 -28.82 19.33 100.38
C ILE A 173 -28.28 18.11 99.62
N GLU A 174 -28.68 16.89 99.99
CA GLU A 174 -28.29 15.68 99.25
C GLU A 174 -28.89 15.67 97.83
N LEU A 175 -30.16 16.05 97.68
CA LEU A 175 -30.80 16.19 96.36
C LEU A 175 -30.11 17.26 95.51
N LEU A 176 -29.75 18.41 96.08
CA LEU A 176 -29.01 19.48 95.39
C LEU A 176 -27.62 19.02 94.92
N LYS A 177 -26.88 18.31 95.78
CA LYS A 177 -25.58 17.72 95.40
C LYS A 177 -25.74 16.71 94.27
N HIS A 178 -26.75 15.86 94.34
CA HIS A 178 -27.00 14.85 93.31
C HIS A 178 -27.44 15.50 91.98
N ASN A 179 -28.33 16.49 92.02
CA ASN A 179 -28.76 17.25 90.84
C ASN A 179 -27.58 18.01 90.19
N HIS A 180 -26.72 18.64 91.01
CA HIS A 180 -25.49 19.26 90.51
C HIS A 180 -24.55 18.22 89.85
N GLN A 181 -24.40 17.03 90.43
CA GLN A 181 -23.62 15.94 89.82
C GLN A 181 -24.21 15.48 88.49
N CYS A 182 -25.54 15.36 88.39
CA CYS A 182 -26.24 15.03 87.15
C CYS A 182 -26.06 16.11 86.07
N ASN A 183 -26.19 17.39 86.42
CA ASN A 183 -25.99 18.51 85.47
C ASN A 183 -24.52 18.62 85.00
N ASN A 184 -23.56 18.31 85.87
CA ASN A 184 -22.16 18.17 85.48
C ASN A 184 -21.90 16.95 84.58
N LEU A 185 -22.70 15.88 84.70
CA LEU A 185 -22.63 14.72 83.82
C LEU A 185 -23.22 15.06 82.43
N LEU A 186 -24.39 15.72 82.41
CA LEU A 186 -25.08 16.16 81.19
C LEU A 186 -24.23 17.12 80.35
N SER A 187 -23.56 18.09 80.99
CA SER A 187 -22.64 19.01 80.30
C SER A 187 -21.40 18.33 79.73
N LYS A 188 -20.96 17.20 80.30
CA LYS A 188 -19.87 16.38 79.74
C LYS A 188 -20.35 15.48 78.60
N ILE A 189 -21.55 14.91 78.69
CA ILE A 189 -22.15 14.10 77.61
C ILE A 189 -22.34 14.94 76.34
N ASN A 190 -22.79 16.19 76.48
CA ASN A 190 -23.01 17.09 75.34
C ASN A 190 -21.71 17.58 74.65
N ASN A 191 -20.53 17.32 75.23
CA ASN A 191 -19.22 17.74 74.71
C ASN A 191 -18.32 16.55 74.30
N ASN A 192 -18.88 15.37 74.04
CA ASN A 192 -18.08 14.20 73.72
C ASN A 192 -17.56 14.22 72.28
N ASN A 193 -16.31 14.63 72.11
CA ASN A 193 -15.52 14.31 70.92
C ASN A 193 -15.12 12.83 70.97
N LEU A 194 -15.98 11.95 70.47
CA LEU A 194 -15.61 10.55 70.24
C LEU A 194 -14.54 10.49 69.13
N PRO A 195 -13.56 9.58 69.23
CA PRO A 195 -12.60 9.38 68.15
C PRO A 195 -13.34 8.93 66.88
N GLU A 196 -12.91 9.45 65.73
CA GLU A 196 -13.52 9.15 64.43
C GLU A 196 -12.90 7.89 63.80
N TYR A 197 -13.73 7.12 63.09
CA TYR A 197 -13.25 6.03 62.25
C TYR A 197 -12.46 6.58 61.06
N LYS A 198 -11.44 5.84 60.64
CA LYS A 198 -10.70 6.15 59.42
C LYS A 198 -11.26 5.31 58.27
N ASP A 199 -11.90 5.95 57.31
CA ASP A 199 -12.34 5.28 56.09
C ASP A 199 -11.11 4.81 55.28
N THR A 200 -11.14 3.58 54.77
CA THR A 200 -10.05 3.00 53.99
C THR A 200 -10.60 2.55 52.65
N GLN A 201 -10.41 3.35 51.61
CA GLN A 201 -10.82 3.03 50.25
C GLN A 201 -9.66 2.41 49.46
N LEU A 202 -9.87 1.20 48.93
CA LEU A 202 -8.96 0.58 47.99
C LEU A 202 -9.33 1.05 46.57
N ILE A 203 -8.50 1.92 45.98
CA ILE A 203 -8.67 2.35 44.60
C ILE A 203 -7.92 1.37 43.69
N ILE A 204 -8.66 0.56 42.94
CA ILE A 204 -8.10 -0.32 41.90
C ILE A 204 -8.09 0.46 40.58
N GLN A 205 -6.90 0.75 40.06
CA GLN A 205 -6.76 1.34 38.73
C GLN A 205 -6.89 0.23 37.69
N GLU A 206 -8.11 -0.01 37.19
CA GLU A 206 -8.43 -1.11 36.25
C GLU A 206 -7.60 -1.08 34.95
N ASN A 207 -7.09 0.10 34.56
CA ASN A 207 -6.38 0.33 33.29
C ASN A 207 -4.92 -0.18 33.25
N ASN A 208 -4.37 -0.69 34.36
CA ASN A 208 -2.97 -1.14 34.43
C ASN A 208 -2.81 -2.66 34.35
N LEU A 209 -3.91 -3.44 34.41
CA LEU A 209 -3.83 -4.90 34.25
C LEU A 209 -3.42 -5.24 32.82
N ASP A 210 -4.00 -4.55 31.84
CA ASP A 210 -3.65 -4.67 30.43
C ASP A 210 -2.19 -4.25 30.19
N SER A 211 -1.70 -3.21 30.88
CA SER A 211 -0.28 -2.84 30.80
C SER A 211 0.67 -3.90 31.38
N ILE A 212 0.27 -4.61 32.44
CA ILE A 212 1.06 -5.74 32.99
C ILE A 212 0.97 -6.96 32.07
N ILE A 213 -0.20 -7.21 31.47
CA ILE A 213 -0.40 -8.25 30.45
C ILE A 213 0.48 -7.96 29.24
N ASP A 214 0.48 -6.72 28.75
CA ASP A 214 1.29 -6.24 27.63
C ASP A 214 2.78 -6.27 27.96
N LEU A 215 3.19 -5.85 29.16
CA LEU A 215 4.57 -5.97 29.62
C LEU A 215 5.01 -7.44 29.73
N THR A 216 4.14 -8.34 30.18
CA THR A 216 4.43 -9.78 30.28
C THR A 216 4.52 -10.42 28.89
N ASN A 217 3.68 -10.00 27.96
CA ASN A 217 3.71 -10.42 26.55
C ASN A 217 4.96 -9.90 25.82
N ASN A 218 5.52 -8.76 26.23
CA ASN A 218 6.73 -8.16 25.66
C ASN A 218 8.04 -8.61 26.34
N TYR A 219 8.00 -9.30 27.48
CA TYR A 219 9.20 -9.60 28.28
C TYR A 219 9.98 -10.84 27.82
N LEU A 220 9.34 -11.75 27.08
CA LEU A 220 9.94 -12.98 26.57
C LEU A 220 9.41 -13.27 25.16
N GLU A 221 10.23 -12.95 24.17
CA GLU A 221 10.00 -13.25 22.76
C GLU A 221 10.73 -14.56 22.41
N VAL A 222 10.00 -15.58 21.97
CA VAL A 222 10.61 -16.75 21.34
C VAL A 222 10.88 -16.38 19.89
N VAL A 223 12.08 -15.87 19.65
CA VAL A 223 12.53 -15.53 18.30
C VAL A 223 13.11 -16.79 17.66
N ASP A 224 12.49 -17.24 16.56
CA ASP A 224 13.13 -18.20 15.67
C ASP A 224 14.32 -17.50 15.00
N ILE A 225 15.54 -17.86 15.39
CA ILE A 225 16.74 -17.47 14.64
C ILE A 225 16.80 -18.40 13.43
N PRO A 226 16.53 -17.93 12.20
CA PRO A 226 16.51 -18.81 11.04
C PRO A 226 17.94 -19.16 10.68
N LEU A 227 18.33 -20.41 10.89
CA LEU A 227 19.37 -20.99 10.06
C LEU A 227 18.69 -21.54 8.80
N VAL A 228 18.73 -20.67 7.79
CA VAL A 228 18.19 -20.78 6.43
C VAL A 228 16.72 -20.38 6.30
N LYS A 229 16.53 -19.14 5.83
CA LYS A 229 15.27 -18.61 5.29
C LYS A 229 14.79 -19.51 4.15
N LYS A 230 13.57 -20.01 4.24
CA LYS A 230 12.82 -20.44 3.06
C LYS A 230 12.19 -19.16 2.50
N ASP A 231 12.60 -18.75 1.31
CA ASP A 231 12.09 -17.53 0.69
C ASP A 231 10.59 -17.66 0.42
N LEU A 232 9.78 -16.86 1.12
CA LEU A 232 8.36 -16.73 0.86
C LEU A 232 8.20 -16.08 -0.52
N LYS A 233 7.34 -16.66 -1.36
CA LYS A 233 7.08 -16.15 -2.70
C LYS A 233 6.33 -14.82 -2.62
N THR A 234 6.78 -13.85 -3.40
CA THR A 234 6.11 -12.56 -3.59
C THR A 234 5.39 -12.56 -4.93
N LEU A 235 4.21 -11.95 -4.96
CA LEU A 235 3.46 -11.65 -6.16
C LEU A 235 3.59 -10.14 -6.41
N GLU A 236 4.35 -9.77 -7.43
CA GLU A 236 4.44 -8.38 -7.87
C GLU A 236 3.22 -8.06 -8.73
N THR A 237 2.43 -7.08 -8.32
CA THR A 237 1.40 -6.45 -9.15
C THR A 237 1.91 -5.07 -9.57
N LEU A 238 1.26 -4.44 -10.54
CA LEU A 238 1.69 -3.15 -11.11
C LEU A 238 1.84 -2.00 -10.10
N TYR A 239 1.25 -2.15 -8.91
CA TYR A 239 1.24 -1.12 -7.88
C TYR A 239 1.69 -1.63 -6.49
N PHE A 240 1.75 -2.94 -6.25
CA PHE A 240 2.03 -3.51 -4.93
C PHE A 240 2.72 -4.88 -5.00
N ASP A 241 3.61 -5.13 -4.05
CA ASP A 241 4.23 -6.44 -3.83
C ASP A 241 3.48 -7.18 -2.71
N PHE A 242 2.70 -8.20 -3.08
CA PHE A 242 1.99 -9.02 -2.11
C PHE A 242 2.85 -10.20 -1.67
N THR A 243 2.95 -10.42 -0.36
CA THR A 243 3.52 -11.68 0.15
C THR A 243 2.46 -12.78 0.03
N ILE A 244 2.78 -13.90 -0.64
CA ILE A 244 1.82 -15.00 -0.81
C ILE A 244 1.83 -15.87 0.45
N TYR A 245 0.65 -16.06 1.04
CA TYR A 245 0.46 -17.03 2.11
C TYR A 245 0.55 -18.46 1.57
N GLU A 246 1.51 -19.24 2.06
CA GLU A 246 1.58 -20.68 1.84
C GLU A 246 0.92 -21.45 3.00
N GLU A 247 0.10 -22.44 2.67
CA GLU A 247 -0.68 -23.18 3.67
C GLU A 247 0.22 -23.86 4.72
N GLY A 248 -0.06 -23.57 6.00
CA GLY A 248 0.72 -24.10 7.13
C GLY A 248 1.90 -23.23 7.55
N CYS A 249 2.20 -22.14 6.84
CA CYS A 249 3.17 -21.14 7.30
C CYS A 249 2.63 -20.33 8.48
N ASP A 250 3.49 -20.04 9.46
CA ASP A 250 3.19 -19.04 10.49
C ASP A 250 3.51 -17.65 9.95
N ILE A 251 2.50 -16.80 9.91
CA ILE A 251 2.61 -15.43 9.41
C ILE A 251 2.45 -14.39 10.53
N ARG A 252 2.41 -14.77 11.81
CA ARG A 252 2.13 -13.84 12.92
C ARG A 252 3.12 -12.67 13.00
N ASP A 253 4.38 -12.89 12.65
CA ASP A 253 5.44 -11.87 12.68
C ASP A 253 5.78 -11.30 11.30
N LEU A 254 4.90 -11.54 10.31
CA LEU A 254 5.11 -11.09 8.94
C LEU A 254 5.05 -9.56 8.87
N LYS A 255 6.21 -8.92 8.63
CA LYS A 255 6.34 -7.46 8.51
C LYS A 255 5.91 -6.92 7.14
N THR A 256 4.73 -7.32 6.67
CA THR A 256 4.14 -6.83 5.42
C THR A 256 2.81 -6.13 5.69
N SER A 257 2.49 -5.12 4.88
CA SER A 257 1.17 -4.52 4.79
C SER A 257 0.28 -5.20 3.74
N CYS A 258 0.90 -5.87 2.76
CA CYS A 258 0.23 -6.50 1.62
C CYS A 258 0.34 -8.03 1.72
N LEU A 259 -0.80 -8.72 1.83
CA LEU A 259 -0.90 -10.18 1.91
C LEU A 259 -1.77 -10.72 0.77
N ALA A 260 -1.29 -11.74 0.06
CA ALA A 260 -2.08 -12.48 -0.93
C ALA A 260 -2.42 -13.87 -0.42
N ILE A 261 -3.68 -14.28 -0.61
CA ILE A 261 -4.17 -15.60 -0.22
C ILE A 261 -4.78 -16.29 -1.44
N GLY A 262 -4.18 -17.43 -1.80
CA GLY A 262 -4.68 -18.28 -2.88
C GLY A 262 -5.69 -19.33 -2.42
N PRO A 263 -6.08 -20.26 -3.31
CA PRO A 263 -6.97 -21.36 -2.96
C PRO A 263 -6.30 -22.26 -1.92
N ILE A 264 -6.87 -22.30 -0.71
CA ILE A 264 -6.33 -23.02 0.45
C ILE A 264 -7.42 -23.83 1.15
N GLN A 265 -7.03 -24.91 1.83
CA GLN A 265 -7.95 -25.70 2.66
C GLN A 265 -8.02 -25.20 4.10
N ARG A 266 -6.92 -24.62 4.62
CA ARG A 266 -6.83 -24.10 5.99
C ARG A 266 -6.49 -22.62 5.97
N LEU A 267 -7.37 -21.81 6.53
CA LEU A 267 -7.16 -20.37 6.72
C LEU A 267 -5.99 -20.09 7.69
N PRO A 268 -5.25 -18.99 7.50
CA PRO A 268 -4.24 -18.56 8.46
C PRO A 268 -4.89 -18.33 9.83
N LYS A 269 -4.25 -18.85 10.90
CA LYS A 269 -4.80 -18.76 12.26
C LYS A 269 -4.93 -17.33 12.76
N ASN A 270 -3.94 -16.50 12.43
CA ASN A 270 -3.90 -15.07 12.74
C ASN A 270 -3.25 -14.34 11.56
N ILE A 271 -3.88 -13.28 11.08
CA ILE A 271 -3.28 -12.33 10.14
C ILE A 271 -2.68 -11.18 10.96
N PRO A 272 -1.42 -10.77 10.71
CA PRO A 272 -0.79 -9.67 11.43
C PRO A 272 -1.59 -8.37 11.34
N ALA A 273 -1.58 -7.60 12.43
CA ALA A 273 -2.20 -6.28 12.46
C ALA A 273 -1.54 -5.28 11.49
N THR A 274 -0.36 -5.58 10.96
CA THR A 274 0.29 -4.77 9.93
C THR A 274 -0.39 -4.88 8.56
N VAL A 275 -1.14 -5.95 8.31
CA VAL A 275 -1.81 -6.18 7.02
C VAL A 275 -3.01 -5.25 6.88
N THR A 276 -2.94 -4.39 5.86
CA THR A 276 -3.94 -3.38 5.52
C THR A 276 -4.50 -3.60 4.10
N ASP A 277 -3.72 -4.27 3.24
CA ASP A 277 -4.07 -4.64 1.87
C ASP A 277 -4.14 -6.17 1.75
N LEU A 278 -5.32 -6.68 1.38
CA LEU A 278 -5.54 -8.12 1.21
C LEU A 278 -5.94 -8.43 -0.23
N LEU A 279 -5.21 -9.35 -0.86
CA LEU A 279 -5.50 -9.87 -2.19
C LEU A 279 -6.00 -11.32 -2.10
N LEU A 280 -7.18 -11.59 -2.65
CA LEU A 280 -7.70 -12.95 -2.82
C LEU A 280 -7.50 -13.38 -4.27
N LEU A 281 -6.71 -14.43 -4.47
CA LEU A 281 -6.35 -14.91 -5.80
C LEU A 281 -7.45 -15.77 -6.43
N ASP A 282 -7.30 -16.02 -7.73
CA ASP A 282 -8.18 -16.90 -8.50
C ASP A 282 -8.47 -18.23 -7.79
N TYR A 283 -9.69 -18.71 -7.95
CA TYR A 283 -10.18 -19.97 -7.39
C TYR A 283 -10.31 -20.03 -5.86
N TYR A 284 -10.04 -18.94 -5.13
CA TYR A 284 -10.32 -18.85 -3.69
C TYR A 284 -11.81 -19.12 -3.38
N ASN A 285 -12.11 -20.01 -2.43
CA ASN A 285 -13.49 -20.49 -2.21
C ASN A 285 -13.96 -20.53 -0.74
N GLN A 286 -13.21 -19.92 0.18
CA GLN A 286 -13.52 -19.95 1.62
C GLN A 286 -14.26 -18.67 2.08
N PRO A 287 -14.98 -18.69 3.22
CA PRO A 287 -15.62 -17.48 3.77
C PRO A 287 -14.63 -16.39 4.18
N LEU A 288 -15.04 -15.13 4.06
CA LEU A 288 -14.20 -13.94 4.31
C LEU A 288 -14.23 -13.45 5.79
N ASN A 289 -14.77 -14.25 6.71
CA ASN A 289 -14.90 -13.87 8.12
C ASN A 289 -13.57 -13.82 8.90
N PHE A 290 -12.47 -14.30 8.31
CA PHE A 290 -11.12 -14.26 8.87
C PHE A 290 -10.39 -12.94 8.62
N ILE A 291 -10.94 -12.07 7.74
CA ILE A 291 -10.30 -10.80 7.39
C ILE A 291 -10.26 -9.91 8.64
N PRO A 292 -9.07 -9.49 9.11
CA PRO A 292 -8.97 -8.68 10.31
C PRO A 292 -9.48 -7.25 10.06
N PRO A 293 -9.92 -6.55 11.12
CA PRO A 293 -10.41 -5.17 11.01
C PRO A 293 -9.31 -4.16 10.60
N THR A 294 -8.05 -4.58 10.49
CA THR A 294 -6.95 -3.75 9.99
C THR A 294 -6.98 -3.60 8.48
N VAL A 295 -7.68 -4.50 7.75
CA VAL A 295 -7.77 -4.42 6.29
C VAL A 295 -8.69 -3.29 5.86
N GLN A 296 -8.15 -2.40 5.03
CA GLN A 296 -8.82 -1.23 4.45
C GLN A 296 -8.99 -1.39 2.92
N TYR A 297 -8.07 -2.09 2.27
CA TYR A 297 -8.04 -2.31 0.83
C TYR A 297 -8.21 -3.80 0.53
N LEU A 298 -9.25 -4.16 -0.22
CA LEU A 298 -9.53 -5.53 -0.61
C LEU A 298 -9.47 -5.69 -2.13
N HIS A 299 -8.61 -6.57 -2.59
CA HIS A 299 -8.41 -6.87 -4.01
C HIS A 299 -8.92 -8.29 -4.29
N LEU A 300 -9.75 -8.43 -5.32
CA LEU A 300 -10.43 -9.68 -5.65
C LEU A 300 -10.16 -10.03 -7.12
N GLN A 301 -9.52 -11.18 -7.36
CA GLN A 301 -9.49 -11.83 -8.68
C GLN A 301 -10.76 -12.69 -8.88
N ASN A 302 -10.76 -13.69 -9.76
CA ASN A 302 -11.91 -14.56 -10.01
C ASN A 302 -12.09 -15.62 -8.91
N ILE A 303 -12.48 -15.16 -7.71
CA ILE A 303 -12.78 -16.02 -6.58
C ILE A 303 -14.07 -16.82 -6.82
N LYS A 304 -14.13 -18.04 -6.27
CA LYS A 304 -15.30 -18.94 -6.34
C LYS A 304 -16.22 -18.83 -5.14
N TYR A 305 -15.79 -18.21 -4.05
CA TYR A 305 -16.67 -17.92 -2.91
C TYR A 305 -17.73 -16.90 -3.32
N GLN A 306 -19.01 -17.20 -3.05
CA GLN A 306 -20.11 -16.31 -3.40
C GLN A 306 -20.22 -15.17 -2.39
N LEU A 307 -19.99 -13.94 -2.85
CA LEU A 307 -19.98 -12.77 -1.99
C LEU A 307 -21.39 -12.27 -1.66
N THR A 308 -21.57 -11.81 -0.43
CA THR A 308 -22.79 -11.17 0.10
C THR A 308 -22.44 -9.86 0.82
N LEU A 309 -23.43 -9.02 1.10
CA LEU A 309 -23.24 -7.72 1.78
C LEU A 309 -22.45 -7.83 3.11
N ASP A 310 -22.66 -8.93 3.84
CA ASP A 310 -22.03 -9.19 5.14
C ASP A 310 -20.65 -9.87 5.02
N SER A 311 -20.22 -10.21 3.80
CA SER A 311 -18.92 -10.85 3.56
C SER A 311 -17.74 -9.91 3.74
N ILE A 312 -17.96 -8.60 3.60
CA ILE A 312 -16.90 -7.59 3.61
C ILE A 312 -16.86 -6.90 4.98
N PRO A 313 -15.70 -6.84 5.67
CA PRO A 313 -15.57 -6.11 6.92
C PRO A 313 -15.92 -4.62 6.77
N LYS A 314 -16.52 -4.03 7.80
CA LYS A 314 -16.89 -2.60 7.83
C LYS A 314 -15.71 -1.63 7.69
N THR A 315 -14.49 -2.13 7.90
CA THR A 315 -13.24 -1.36 7.83
C THR A 315 -12.73 -1.21 6.40
N VAL A 316 -13.23 -2.00 5.45
CA VAL A 316 -12.86 -1.91 4.04
C VAL A 316 -13.50 -0.67 3.43
N THR A 317 -12.67 0.24 2.95
CA THR A 317 -13.04 1.51 2.32
C THR A 317 -12.84 1.49 0.81
N GLU A 318 -11.96 0.63 0.30
CA GLU A 318 -11.69 0.50 -1.13
C GLU A 318 -11.72 -0.98 -1.56
N ILE A 319 -12.38 -1.24 -2.68
CA ILE A 319 -12.39 -2.57 -3.32
C ILE A 319 -11.84 -2.45 -4.73
N SER A 320 -10.91 -3.34 -5.06
CA SER A 320 -10.45 -3.54 -6.44
C SER A 320 -10.92 -4.88 -6.97
N LEU A 321 -11.70 -4.85 -8.04
CA LEU A 321 -12.09 -6.02 -8.80
C LEU A 321 -11.14 -6.13 -9.97
N LEU A 322 -10.24 -7.10 -9.84
CA LEU A 322 -9.20 -7.34 -10.80
C LEU A 322 -9.75 -8.09 -11.99
N ASP A 323 -8.92 -8.20 -13.02
CA ASP A 323 -9.29 -8.86 -14.25
C ASP A 323 -9.87 -10.27 -14.01
N GLY A 324 -10.87 -10.65 -14.80
CA GLY A 324 -11.49 -11.97 -14.72
C GLY A 324 -12.59 -12.14 -13.66
N PHE A 325 -12.79 -11.17 -12.75
CA PHE A 325 -13.85 -11.21 -11.73
C PHE A 325 -15.25 -11.38 -12.36
N ASP A 326 -16.04 -12.34 -11.88
CA ASP A 326 -17.30 -12.76 -12.52
C ASP A 326 -18.47 -12.97 -11.53
N GLN A 327 -18.72 -11.97 -10.68
CA GLN A 327 -19.87 -12.01 -9.75
C GLN A 327 -20.65 -10.67 -9.75
N PRO A 328 -21.95 -10.67 -9.39
CA PRO A 328 -22.72 -9.44 -9.20
C PRO A 328 -22.12 -8.54 -8.12
N LEU A 329 -22.18 -7.23 -8.31
CA LEU A 329 -21.54 -6.22 -7.43
C LEU A 329 -22.38 -5.80 -6.21
N ASN A 330 -23.51 -6.47 -5.95
CA ASN A 330 -24.43 -6.13 -4.86
C ASN A 330 -23.90 -6.46 -3.45
N PHE A 331 -22.76 -7.12 -3.34
CA PHE A 331 -22.08 -7.40 -2.07
C PHE A 331 -21.32 -6.19 -1.52
N ILE A 332 -21.07 -5.15 -2.33
CA ILE A 332 -20.24 -4.00 -1.94
C ILE A 332 -20.99 -3.15 -0.91
N PRO A 333 -20.52 -3.05 0.34
CA PRO A 333 -21.24 -2.35 1.40
C PRO A 333 -21.08 -0.82 1.31
N PRO A 334 -21.94 -0.03 1.99
CA PRO A 334 -21.87 1.45 2.05
C PRO A 334 -20.57 2.04 2.63
N THR A 335 -19.79 1.22 3.34
CA THR A 335 -18.47 1.59 3.88
C THR A 335 -17.45 1.76 2.77
N VAL A 336 -17.62 1.06 1.64
CA VAL A 336 -16.75 1.20 0.46
C VAL A 336 -17.08 2.51 -0.24
N LYS A 337 -16.05 3.37 -0.36
CA LYS A 337 -16.14 4.67 -1.01
C LYS A 337 -15.53 4.67 -2.41
N LYS A 338 -14.61 3.75 -2.69
CA LYS A 338 -13.94 3.66 -3.97
C LYS A 338 -13.97 2.25 -4.52
N LEU A 339 -14.39 2.14 -5.79
CA LEU A 339 -14.42 0.89 -6.54
C LEU A 339 -13.49 1.01 -7.73
N TYR A 340 -12.52 0.11 -7.82
CA TYR A 340 -11.62 -0.01 -8.95
C TYR A 340 -12.02 -1.25 -9.76
N LEU A 341 -12.34 -1.06 -11.04
CA LEU A 341 -12.70 -2.12 -11.98
C LEU A 341 -11.62 -2.22 -13.05
N GLN A 342 -11.01 -3.39 -13.13
CA GLN A 342 -10.23 -3.78 -14.30
C GLN A 342 -11.13 -4.54 -15.30
N ASN A 343 -10.58 -5.41 -16.13
CA ASN A 343 -11.32 -6.17 -17.13
C ASN A 343 -12.13 -7.33 -16.52
N ILE A 344 -13.17 -7.00 -15.75
CA ILE A 344 -14.10 -7.96 -15.13
C ILE A 344 -14.93 -8.69 -16.20
N LYS A 345 -15.27 -9.96 -15.95
CA LYS A 345 -16.14 -10.79 -16.82
C LYS A 345 -17.63 -10.56 -16.55
N TYR A 346 -18.00 -10.18 -15.32
CA TYR A 346 -19.38 -9.91 -14.97
C TYR A 346 -19.93 -8.75 -15.81
N GLN A 347 -20.97 -9.02 -16.61
CA GLN A 347 -21.57 -7.99 -17.46
C GLN A 347 -22.33 -6.96 -16.64
N LEU A 348 -21.88 -5.70 -16.74
CA LEU A 348 -22.53 -4.59 -16.09
C LEU A 348 -23.83 -4.22 -16.81
N THR A 349 -24.88 -4.06 -16.03
CA THR A 349 -26.20 -3.57 -16.48
C THR A 349 -26.61 -2.37 -15.63
N PRO A 350 -27.60 -1.56 -16.05
CA PRO A 350 -28.09 -0.46 -15.21
C PRO A 350 -28.48 -0.93 -13.81
N GLY A 351 -27.88 -0.30 -12.79
CA GLY A 351 -28.04 -0.69 -11.37
C GLY A 351 -27.07 -1.77 -10.87
N SER A 352 -26.16 -2.29 -11.70
CA SER A 352 -25.11 -3.21 -11.26
C SER A 352 -24.11 -2.52 -10.32
N ILE A 353 -23.66 -1.29 -10.65
CA ILE A 353 -22.69 -0.57 -9.82
C ILE A 353 -23.42 0.09 -8.63
N PRO A 354 -22.91 -0.03 -7.39
CA PRO A 354 -23.53 0.61 -6.23
C PRO A 354 -23.53 2.14 -6.34
N ASN A 355 -24.66 2.75 -5.99
CA ASN A 355 -24.89 4.18 -6.16
C ASN A 355 -24.29 5.05 -5.03
N HIS A 356 -23.81 4.44 -3.93
CA HIS A 356 -23.23 5.15 -2.78
C HIS A 356 -21.71 5.42 -2.89
N LEU A 357 -21.08 5.01 -3.99
CA LEU A 357 -19.64 5.16 -4.22
C LEU A 357 -19.28 6.64 -4.45
N ALA A 358 -18.17 7.09 -3.86
CA ALA A 358 -17.60 8.41 -4.10
C ALA A 358 -16.69 8.41 -5.34
N ASN A 359 -16.01 7.28 -5.61
CA ASN A 359 -15.07 7.17 -6.71
C ASN A 359 -15.25 5.84 -7.45
N LEU A 360 -15.35 5.90 -8.77
CA LEU A 360 -15.28 4.75 -9.67
C LEU A 360 -14.03 4.89 -10.54
N VAL A 361 -13.20 3.85 -10.59
CA VAL A 361 -12.00 3.82 -11.44
C VAL A 361 -12.13 2.67 -12.42
N LEU A 362 -11.91 2.95 -13.71
CA LEU A 362 -11.92 2.01 -14.81
C LEU A 362 -10.53 2.03 -15.44
N ASP A 363 -9.76 0.95 -15.40
CA ASP A 363 -8.37 0.97 -15.87
C ASP A 363 -7.92 -0.45 -16.28
N ASN A 364 -6.67 -0.61 -16.73
CA ASN A 364 -6.04 -1.89 -17.06
C ASN A 364 -6.80 -2.74 -18.10
N GLY A 365 -7.26 -2.12 -19.20
CA GLY A 365 -7.88 -2.81 -20.32
C GLY A 365 -9.36 -3.13 -20.11
N PHE A 366 -10.07 -2.38 -19.27
CA PHE A 366 -11.52 -2.51 -19.08
C PHE A 366 -12.25 -2.50 -20.43
N SER A 367 -12.99 -3.58 -20.74
CA SER A 367 -13.48 -3.84 -22.11
C SER A 367 -15.00 -3.89 -22.30
N GLN A 368 -15.79 -3.45 -21.33
CA GLN A 368 -17.25 -3.43 -21.49
C GLN A 368 -17.74 -2.08 -22.03
N HIS A 369 -18.76 -2.10 -22.90
CA HIS A 369 -19.44 -0.88 -23.35
C HIS A 369 -20.37 -0.35 -22.27
N PHE A 370 -20.31 0.95 -22.00
CA PHE A 370 -21.26 1.61 -21.10
C PHE A 370 -22.45 2.14 -21.88
N THR A 371 -23.63 1.57 -21.67
CA THR A 371 -24.89 2.19 -22.08
C THR A 371 -25.45 3.07 -20.96
N LYS A 372 -26.37 3.97 -21.29
CA LYS A 372 -27.03 4.88 -20.35
C LYS A 372 -27.50 4.15 -19.07
N GLY A 373 -27.09 4.65 -17.90
CA GLY A 373 -27.52 4.19 -16.58
C GLY A 373 -26.72 3.04 -15.97
N ILE A 374 -25.71 2.49 -16.67
CA ILE A 374 -24.77 1.52 -16.07
C ILE A 374 -23.94 2.18 -14.97
N ILE A 375 -23.43 3.37 -15.23
CA ILE A 375 -22.77 4.20 -14.21
C ILE A 375 -23.88 5.00 -13.50
N PRO A 376 -24.08 4.83 -12.18
CA PRO A 376 -25.07 5.57 -11.44
C PRO A 376 -24.76 7.06 -11.43
N ASP A 377 -25.77 7.89 -11.69
CA ASP A 377 -25.67 9.36 -11.69
C ASP A 377 -25.19 9.97 -10.35
N SER A 378 -25.29 9.20 -9.26
CA SER A 378 -24.90 9.61 -7.92
C SER A 378 -23.40 9.49 -7.65
N ILE A 379 -22.63 8.83 -8.52
CA ILE A 379 -21.17 8.70 -8.35
C ILE A 379 -20.51 10.00 -8.83
N PRO A 380 -19.85 10.78 -7.95
CA PRO A 380 -19.35 12.09 -8.34
C PRO A 380 -18.05 12.04 -9.14
N ASN A 381 -17.18 11.05 -8.91
CA ASN A 381 -15.87 10.97 -9.56
C ASN A 381 -15.69 9.64 -10.31
N ILE A 382 -15.37 9.73 -11.60
CA ILE A 382 -15.10 8.61 -12.50
C ILE A 382 -13.70 8.82 -13.10
N PHE A 383 -12.79 7.90 -12.83
CA PHE A 383 -11.43 7.93 -13.37
C PHE A 383 -11.30 6.86 -14.45
N ILE A 384 -10.83 7.25 -15.62
CA ILE A 384 -10.74 6.38 -16.81
C ILE A 384 -9.28 6.29 -17.22
N GLY A 385 -8.69 5.14 -16.94
CA GLY A 385 -7.35 4.78 -17.34
C GLY A 385 -7.31 4.14 -18.72
N ASP A 386 -6.65 2.99 -18.81
CA ASP A 386 -6.61 2.18 -20.03
C ASP A 386 -7.95 1.42 -20.20
N VAL A 387 -8.80 1.86 -21.12
CA VAL A 387 -10.09 1.23 -21.45
C VAL A 387 -10.17 0.93 -22.95
N VAL A 388 -10.79 -0.20 -23.31
CA VAL A 388 -10.90 -0.62 -24.71
C VAL A 388 -11.91 0.22 -25.48
N TYR A 389 -13.01 0.60 -24.82
CA TYR A 389 -14.04 1.44 -25.38
C TYR A 389 -14.12 2.75 -24.60
N PRO A 390 -14.03 3.92 -25.26
CA PRO A 390 -14.27 5.19 -24.59
C PRO A 390 -15.73 5.28 -24.13
N LEU A 391 -16.01 6.15 -23.15
CA LEU A 391 -17.38 6.42 -22.75
C LEU A 391 -18.15 7.06 -23.91
N GLU A 392 -19.33 6.53 -24.21
CA GLU A 392 -20.22 7.13 -25.20
C GLU A 392 -20.90 8.37 -24.59
N PRO A 393 -21.24 9.40 -25.40
CA PRO A 393 -21.86 10.63 -24.90
C PRO A 393 -23.17 10.41 -24.11
N GLU A 394 -23.89 9.32 -24.37
CA GLU A 394 -25.15 8.98 -23.69
C GLU A 394 -24.97 8.05 -22.47
N SER A 395 -23.76 7.56 -22.21
CA SER A 395 -23.48 6.67 -21.08
C SER A 395 -23.61 7.37 -19.72
N ILE A 396 -23.39 8.69 -19.70
CA ILE A 396 -23.44 9.56 -18.53
C ILE A 396 -24.72 10.39 -18.64
N SER A 397 -25.64 10.25 -17.68
CA SER A 397 -26.91 11.00 -17.70
C SER A 397 -26.85 12.27 -16.85
N ASN A 398 -25.91 12.34 -15.89
CA ASN A 398 -25.73 13.47 -15.01
C ASN A 398 -24.47 14.28 -15.38
N SER A 399 -24.70 15.54 -15.79
CA SER A 399 -23.66 16.47 -16.19
C SER A 399 -22.66 16.81 -15.06
N ASN A 400 -23.03 16.56 -13.80
CA ASN A 400 -22.24 16.92 -12.61
C ASN A 400 -21.17 15.88 -12.25
N GLN A 401 -21.14 14.72 -12.92
CA GLN A 401 -20.13 13.69 -12.68
C GLN A 401 -18.79 14.11 -13.28
N ARG A 402 -17.73 14.13 -12.47
CA ARG A 402 -16.34 14.34 -12.90
C ARG A 402 -15.86 13.10 -13.63
N ILE A 403 -15.46 13.25 -14.88
CA ILE A 403 -14.73 12.21 -15.61
C ILE A 403 -13.28 12.68 -15.79
N GLU A 404 -12.33 11.89 -15.31
CA GLU A 404 -10.90 12.17 -15.42
C GLU A 404 -10.22 11.05 -16.20
N TYR A 405 -9.77 11.38 -17.41
CA TYR A 405 -8.99 10.46 -18.23
C TYR A 405 -7.52 10.51 -17.83
N LYS A 406 -6.91 9.34 -17.62
CA LYS A 406 -5.47 9.17 -17.43
C LYS A 406 -4.80 9.44 -18.78
N ILE A 407 -4.20 10.62 -18.93
CA ILE A 407 -3.51 10.99 -20.16
C ILE A 407 -2.15 10.27 -20.17
N ASP A 408 -2.00 9.30 -21.08
CA ASP A 408 -0.71 8.67 -21.36
C ASP A 408 0.18 9.66 -22.13
N ASN A 409 1.00 10.42 -21.40
CA ASN A 409 1.92 11.44 -21.97
C ASN A 409 2.83 10.86 -23.06
N ASN A 410 3.05 9.55 -23.08
CA ASN A 410 3.80 8.86 -24.13
C ASN A 410 3.08 8.83 -25.49
N LYS A 411 1.74 8.83 -25.55
CA LYS A 411 1.01 8.88 -26.84
C LYS A 411 1.07 10.27 -27.47
N ILE A 412 0.98 11.33 -26.66
CA ILE A 412 1.08 12.73 -27.12
C ILE A 412 2.51 13.05 -27.58
N ASN A 413 3.52 12.62 -26.82
CA ASN A 413 4.92 12.84 -27.19
C ASN A 413 5.34 12.05 -28.44
N ASN A 414 4.76 10.88 -28.69
CA ASN A 414 5.00 10.14 -29.95
C ASN A 414 4.32 10.78 -31.16
N ALA A 415 3.20 11.50 -30.98
CA ALA A 415 2.54 12.25 -32.05
C ALA A 415 3.27 13.55 -32.40
N ILE A 416 3.89 14.21 -31.41
CA ILE A 416 4.67 15.44 -31.60
C ILE A 416 6.04 15.16 -32.24
N ASN A 417 6.63 13.98 -32.00
CA ASN A 417 8.00 13.66 -32.43
C ASN A 417 8.11 12.96 -33.79
N ASN A 418 7.03 12.43 -34.36
CA ASN A 418 7.05 11.76 -35.67
C ASN A 418 6.44 12.65 -36.75
N ASN A 419 7.22 13.60 -37.27
CA ASN A 419 6.92 14.31 -38.52
C ASN A 419 7.06 13.37 -39.73
N ASN A 420 6.14 12.41 -39.89
CA ASN A 420 5.91 11.72 -41.17
C ASN A 420 4.46 11.21 -41.22
N ASP A 421 3.76 11.64 -42.28
CA ASP A 421 2.39 11.32 -42.70
C ASP A 421 1.68 10.15 -41.99
N ILE A 422 0.86 10.49 -41.00
CA ILE A 422 -0.28 9.68 -40.58
C ILE A 422 -1.50 10.62 -40.56
N SER A 423 -2.57 10.21 -41.25
CA SER A 423 -3.79 11.00 -41.48
C SER A 423 -4.36 11.58 -40.20
N SER A 424 -4.54 12.89 -40.22
CA SER A 424 -5.12 13.77 -39.20
C SER A 424 -6.59 13.48 -38.82
N THR A 425 -7.07 12.25 -38.97
CA THR A 425 -8.46 11.85 -38.69
C THR A 425 -8.61 10.98 -37.44
N GLU A 426 -7.59 10.27 -36.97
CA GLU A 426 -7.70 9.47 -35.73
C GLU A 426 -7.41 10.30 -34.47
N ILE A 427 -6.48 11.25 -34.51
CA ILE A 427 -6.19 12.16 -33.39
C ILE A 427 -7.30 13.22 -33.21
N LEU A 428 -8.00 13.58 -34.29
CA LEU A 428 -9.09 14.55 -34.23
C LEU A 428 -10.39 13.97 -33.66
N ASN A 429 -10.62 12.65 -33.74
CA ASN A 429 -11.78 12.01 -33.10
C ASN A 429 -11.61 11.91 -31.58
N ASP A 430 -10.39 11.67 -31.09
CA ASP A 430 -10.09 11.65 -29.66
C ASP A 430 -10.09 13.07 -29.05
N LEU A 431 -9.72 14.10 -29.83
CA LEU A 431 -9.77 15.50 -29.41
C LEU A 431 -11.16 16.15 -29.61
N SER A 432 -11.98 15.69 -30.56
CA SER A 432 -13.33 16.24 -30.79
C SER A 432 -14.32 15.86 -29.69
N ASN A 433 -14.10 14.72 -29.02
CA ASN A 433 -14.90 14.32 -27.85
C ASN A 433 -14.58 15.15 -26.59
N ILE A 434 -13.50 15.93 -26.59
CA ILE A 434 -13.13 16.83 -25.49
C ILE A 434 -13.82 18.21 -25.63
N ASN A 435 -14.26 18.59 -26.84
CA ASN A 435 -14.77 19.95 -27.10
C ASN A 435 -16.22 20.07 -27.59
N ASN A 436 -16.96 18.97 -27.76
CA ASN A 436 -18.36 19.04 -28.17
C ASN A 436 -19.32 18.48 -27.10
N ASN A 437 -19.66 19.33 -26.14
CA ASN A 437 -20.90 19.21 -25.38
C ASN A 437 -21.63 20.55 -25.45
N ASN A 438 -22.27 20.82 -26.60
CA ASN A 438 -23.48 21.63 -26.70
C ASN A 438 -24.25 21.31 -28.00
N LEU A 439 -25.34 20.55 -27.81
CA LEU A 439 -26.60 20.48 -28.58
C LEU A 439 -26.69 19.63 -29.88
N PRO A 440 -27.92 19.14 -30.21
CA PRO A 440 -28.17 18.09 -31.20
C PRO A 440 -28.59 18.61 -32.59
N GLU A 441 -28.63 17.65 -33.53
CA GLU A 441 -29.35 17.55 -34.82
C GLU A 441 -28.68 17.92 -36.16
N TYR A 442 -28.31 16.84 -36.88
CA TYR A 442 -28.66 16.44 -38.27
C TYR A 442 -28.48 17.39 -39.48
N LYS A 443 -27.62 16.97 -40.43
CA LYS A 443 -27.92 16.37 -41.77
C LYS A 443 -26.93 16.77 -42.88
N ASP A 444 -26.36 15.73 -43.49
CA ASP A 444 -26.04 15.52 -44.92
C ASP A 444 -25.04 16.40 -45.71
N ASN A 445 -24.15 15.64 -46.39
CA ASN A 445 -23.56 15.82 -47.72
C ASN A 445 -22.30 16.69 -47.94
N GLN A 446 -21.21 15.97 -48.24
CA GLN A 446 -20.25 16.12 -49.36
C GLN A 446 -19.45 17.43 -49.60
N LEU A 447 -18.13 17.18 -49.78
CA LEU A 447 -17.16 17.76 -50.72
C LEU A 447 -16.42 19.11 -50.45
N ILE A 448 -15.10 18.97 -50.17
CA ILE A 448 -13.88 19.62 -50.72
C ILE A 448 -13.87 21.16 -51.01
N VAL A 449 -12.90 21.88 -50.40
CA VAL A 449 -11.75 22.64 -51.02
C VAL A 449 -11.23 23.74 -50.06
N LYS A 450 -9.90 23.87 -49.99
CA LYS A 450 -9.07 24.88 -49.31
C LYS A 450 -9.43 26.34 -49.70
N GLU A 451 -9.27 27.31 -48.80
CA GLU A 451 -8.25 28.39 -48.86
C GLU A 451 -8.52 29.55 -47.90
N ASN A 452 -7.42 30.17 -47.47
CA ASN A 452 -7.27 31.26 -46.51
C ASN A 452 -7.76 32.64 -47.02
N ILE A 453 -8.13 33.52 -46.08
CA ILE A 453 -8.07 35.00 -46.14
C ILE A 453 -9.04 35.71 -47.11
N LEU A 454 -10.22 36.13 -46.61
CA LEU A 454 -10.99 37.27 -47.18
C LEU A 454 -11.96 38.00 -46.22
N GLU A 455 -11.96 37.77 -44.90
CA GLU A 455 -12.91 38.48 -44.01
C GLU A 455 -12.27 39.31 -42.89
N LEU A 456 -11.09 39.87 -43.19
CA LEU A 456 -10.51 41.01 -42.47
C LEU A 456 -11.00 42.37 -43.02
N ILE A 457 -12.05 42.42 -43.87
CA ILE A 457 -12.40 43.65 -44.63
C ILE A 457 -13.87 44.10 -44.46
N LYS A 458 -14.76 43.41 -43.73
CA LYS A 458 -16.18 43.80 -43.70
C LYS A 458 -16.66 44.67 -42.54
N ASP A 459 -16.10 44.59 -41.34
CA ASP A 459 -16.76 45.24 -40.18
C ASP A 459 -16.05 46.50 -39.68
N LEU A 460 -15.55 47.30 -40.63
CA LEU A 460 -15.15 48.71 -40.40
C LEU A 460 -15.98 49.68 -41.26
N LEU A 461 -17.23 49.33 -41.59
CA LEU A 461 -18.16 50.19 -42.33
C LEU A 461 -19.54 50.30 -41.65
N ASN A 462 -19.75 51.48 -41.03
CA ASN A 462 -21.02 52.22 -40.85
C ASN A 462 -22.09 51.59 -39.93
N SER A 463 -22.30 52.07 -38.69
CA SER A 463 -22.85 53.36 -38.21
C SER A 463 -24.40 53.45 -38.12
N CYS A 464 -24.87 53.60 -36.86
CA CYS A 464 -25.98 54.43 -36.38
C CYS A 464 -27.46 53.99 -36.50
N ILE A 465 -28.07 53.76 -35.29
CA ILE A 465 -29.37 54.27 -34.75
C ILE A 465 -30.65 53.58 -35.34
N ASP A 466 -31.64 52.99 -34.61
CA ASP A 466 -32.39 53.45 -33.42
C ASP A 466 -33.34 52.36 -32.77
N VAL A 467 -33.68 52.55 -31.47
CA VAL A 467 -34.81 52.07 -30.59
C VAL A 467 -34.95 50.63 -30.02
N VAL A 468 -34.55 50.50 -28.74
CA VAL A 468 -35.16 49.93 -27.50
C VAL A 468 -36.34 48.92 -27.56
N ASP A 469 -36.14 47.68 -27.08
CA ASP A 469 -36.69 47.13 -25.82
C ASP A 469 -36.20 45.68 -25.57
N ASP A 470 -35.98 45.37 -24.29
CA ASP A 470 -35.48 44.12 -23.67
C ASP A 470 -33.98 43.77 -23.81
N ILE A 471 -33.30 43.75 -22.65
CA ILE A 471 -31.92 43.26 -22.48
C ILE A 471 -31.97 41.81 -22.00
N PRO A 472 -31.61 40.82 -22.84
CA PRO A 472 -31.00 39.59 -22.37
C PRO A 472 -29.50 39.83 -22.19
N ILE A 473 -29.01 39.49 -21.01
CA ILE A 473 -27.60 39.54 -20.62
C ILE A 473 -26.75 38.86 -21.71
N VAL A 474 -25.90 39.66 -22.35
CA VAL A 474 -24.81 39.22 -23.20
C VAL A 474 -24.04 38.14 -22.45
N LYS A 475 -24.03 36.89 -22.96
CA LYS A 475 -23.07 35.86 -22.56
C LYS A 475 -21.67 36.38 -22.90
N LYS A 476 -21.11 37.14 -21.96
CA LYS A 476 -19.73 37.56 -21.94
C LYS A 476 -18.91 36.26 -21.82
N HIS A 477 -17.93 36.05 -22.69
CA HIS A 477 -17.05 34.89 -22.63
C HIS A 477 -16.51 34.73 -21.20
N LEU A 478 -16.81 33.59 -20.56
CA LEU A 478 -16.24 33.23 -19.27
C LEU A 478 -14.72 33.18 -19.43
N LYS A 479 -14.01 33.96 -18.63
CA LYS A 479 -12.55 33.93 -18.63
C LYS A 479 -12.08 32.66 -17.94
N THR A 480 -11.08 32.01 -18.53
CA THR A 480 -10.43 30.85 -17.94
C THR A 480 -8.95 31.12 -17.69
N GLN A 481 -8.38 30.42 -16.71
CA GLN A 481 -6.96 30.44 -16.41
C GLN A 481 -6.44 29.01 -16.34
N LYS A 482 -5.33 28.72 -17.02
CA LYS A 482 -4.61 27.47 -16.83
C LYS A 482 -3.68 27.57 -15.63
N PHE A 483 -3.81 26.63 -14.70
CA PHE A 483 -2.98 26.48 -13.52
C PHE A 483 -2.69 25.00 -13.28
N LEU A 484 -1.43 24.61 -13.11
CA LEU A 484 -1.00 23.19 -13.00
C LEU A 484 -1.57 22.28 -14.10
N ASN A 485 -1.57 22.74 -15.36
CA ASN A 485 -2.20 22.07 -16.52
C ASN A 485 -3.72 21.85 -16.41
N LYS A 486 -4.38 22.47 -15.44
CA LYS A 486 -5.83 22.47 -15.26
C LYS A 486 -6.41 23.81 -15.65
N GLU A 487 -7.55 23.81 -16.32
CA GLU A 487 -8.28 25.04 -16.65
C GLU A 487 -9.32 25.37 -15.58
N PHE A 488 -9.24 26.58 -15.01
CA PHE A 488 -10.13 27.13 -14.00
C PHE A 488 -11.01 28.22 -14.61
N THR A 489 -12.30 28.23 -14.28
CA THR A 489 -13.20 29.33 -14.63
C THR A 489 -13.01 30.46 -13.64
N ILE A 490 -12.74 31.69 -14.10
CA ILE A 490 -12.53 32.85 -13.24
C ILE A 490 -13.88 33.50 -12.95
N TYR A 491 -14.21 33.66 -11.67
CA TYR A 491 -15.37 34.44 -11.24
C TYR A 491 -15.13 35.95 -11.43
N GLU A 492 -16.10 36.64 -12.05
CA GLU A 492 -16.15 38.10 -12.17
C GLU A 492 -17.24 38.67 -11.24
N ASP A 493 -16.95 39.78 -10.56
CA ASP A 493 -17.87 40.46 -9.64
C ASP A 493 -19.27 40.70 -10.27
N GLY A 494 -20.31 40.18 -9.62
CA GLY A 494 -21.71 40.35 -10.02
C GLY A 494 -22.18 39.42 -11.14
N TYR A 495 -21.38 38.42 -11.51
CA TYR A 495 -21.77 37.39 -12.47
C TYR A 495 -22.47 36.23 -11.76
N ASP A 496 -23.64 35.82 -12.24
CA ASP A 496 -24.34 34.65 -11.71
C ASP A 496 -23.69 33.36 -12.23
N ILE A 497 -23.15 32.56 -11.31
CA ILE A 497 -22.52 31.28 -11.60
C ILE A 497 -23.37 30.08 -11.18
N ASN A 498 -24.54 30.28 -10.59
CA ASN A 498 -25.32 29.25 -9.92
C ASN A 498 -25.70 28.07 -10.84
N ASP A 499 -26.01 28.38 -12.10
CA ASP A 499 -26.40 27.39 -13.12
C ASP A 499 -25.20 26.86 -13.96
N LEU A 500 -23.97 27.27 -13.64
CA LEU A 500 -22.79 26.81 -14.36
C LEU A 500 -22.36 25.41 -13.88
N ASN A 501 -22.26 24.47 -14.81
CA ASN A 501 -21.67 23.17 -14.56
C ASN A 501 -20.13 23.23 -14.67
N ILE A 502 -19.49 23.82 -13.67
CA ILE A 502 -18.03 23.99 -13.61
C ILE A 502 -17.42 23.24 -12.43
N ARG A 503 -16.31 22.58 -12.69
CA ARG A 503 -15.60 21.78 -11.68
C ARG A 503 -14.53 22.55 -10.91
N ARG A 504 -13.94 23.53 -11.59
CA ARG A 504 -12.76 24.28 -11.15
C ARG A 504 -13.09 25.76 -11.20
N LEU A 505 -13.15 26.38 -10.04
CA LEU A 505 -13.48 27.79 -9.88
C LEU A 505 -12.26 28.53 -9.36
N ALA A 506 -11.92 29.65 -10.00
CA ALA A 506 -10.92 30.59 -9.53
C ALA A 506 -11.61 31.88 -9.09
N ILE A 507 -11.27 32.38 -7.91
CA ILE A 507 -11.84 33.61 -7.36
C ILE A 507 -10.71 34.60 -7.10
N GLY A 508 -10.81 35.75 -7.75
CA GLY A 508 -9.86 36.86 -7.67
C GLY A 508 -10.07 37.79 -6.47
N PRO A 509 -9.33 38.90 -6.40
CA PRO A 509 -9.69 40.01 -5.53
C PRO A 509 -11.01 40.62 -5.99
N ILE A 510 -12.07 40.40 -5.20
CA ILE A 510 -13.45 40.77 -5.54
C ILE A 510 -14.11 41.56 -4.42
N GLN A 511 -15.09 42.40 -4.78
CA GLN A 511 -15.91 43.14 -3.82
C GLN A 511 -17.12 42.33 -3.35
N ARG A 512 -17.66 41.43 -4.18
CA ARG A 512 -18.86 40.62 -3.85
C ARG A 512 -18.63 39.15 -4.20
N LEU A 513 -18.64 38.30 -3.17
CA LEU A 513 -18.66 36.85 -3.33
C LEU A 513 -19.87 36.41 -4.16
N PRO A 514 -19.77 35.28 -4.90
CA PRO A 514 -20.93 34.67 -5.53
C PRO A 514 -21.98 34.33 -4.46
N GLU A 515 -23.26 34.56 -4.74
CA GLU A 515 -24.34 34.27 -3.80
C GLU A 515 -24.40 32.78 -3.44
N THR A 516 -24.21 31.90 -4.43
CA THR A 516 -23.93 30.48 -4.21
C THR A 516 -22.84 29.98 -5.13
N ILE A 517 -22.03 29.02 -4.66
CA ILE A 517 -21.09 28.28 -5.50
C ILE A 517 -21.77 26.99 -5.98
N PRO A 518 -21.70 26.65 -7.28
CA PRO A 518 -22.27 25.41 -7.79
C PRO A 518 -21.75 24.19 -7.05
N ALA A 519 -22.63 23.25 -6.72
CA ALA A 519 -22.27 22.00 -6.03
C ALA A 519 -21.32 21.10 -6.85
N THR A 520 -21.12 21.39 -8.13
CA THR A 520 -20.18 20.74 -9.04
C THR A 520 -18.72 21.16 -8.82
N VAL A 521 -18.49 22.28 -8.13
CA VAL A 521 -17.16 22.79 -7.83
C VAL A 521 -16.50 21.92 -6.75
N THR A 522 -15.45 21.20 -7.16
CA THR A 522 -14.63 20.33 -6.28
C THR A 522 -13.21 20.88 -6.10
N GLU A 523 -12.76 21.75 -7.02
CA GLU A 523 -11.48 22.43 -6.93
C GLU A 523 -11.69 23.96 -6.88
N LEU A 524 -11.18 24.60 -5.83
CA LEU A 524 -11.28 26.04 -5.63
C LEU A 524 -9.90 26.69 -5.57
N LEU A 525 -9.68 27.68 -6.41
CA LEU A 525 -8.45 28.48 -6.46
C LEU A 525 -8.73 29.91 -6.00
N LEU A 526 -8.13 30.32 -4.89
CA LEU A 526 -8.17 31.70 -4.42
C LEU A 526 -6.90 32.41 -4.88
N LEU A 527 -7.07 33.41 -5.75
CA LEU A 527 -5.97 34.15 -6.36
C LEU A 527 -5.41 35.19 -5.39
N GLU A 528 -4.24 35.72 -5.75
CA GLU A 528 -3.53 36.73 -4.98
C GLU A 528 -4.43 37.96 -4.70
N GLY A 529 -4.42 38.42 -3.44
CA GLY A 529 -5.17 39.59 -3.02
C GLY A 529 -6.64 39.35 -2.64
N PHE A 530 -7.16 38.12 -2.73
CA PHE A 530 -8.47 37.75 -2.18
C PHE A 530 -8.59 38.13 -0.70
N ASN A 531 -9.69 38.76 -0.27
CA ASN A 531 -9.80 39.40 1.05
C ASN A 531 -11.16 39.18 1.75
N GLN A 532 -11.83 38.06 1.48
CA GLN A 532 -13.12 37.73 2.10
C GLN A 532 -12.97 36.53 3.06
N PRO A 533 -13.90 36.33 4.02
CA PRO A 533 -13.95 35.11 4.84
C PRO A 533 -14.02 33.84 3.98
N LEU A 534 -13.61 32.70 4.54
CA LEU A 534 -13.57 31.40 3.84
C LEU A 534 -14.76 30.48 4.16
N ASP A 535 -15.75 30.97 4.90
CA ASP A 535 -16.97 30.24 5.27
C ASP A 535 -17.93 29.99 4.09
N PHE A 536 -17.78 30.74 3.00
CA PHE A 536 -18.51 30.52 1.74
C PHE A 536 -18.06 29.27 0.97
N ILE A 537 -16.91 28.69 1.32
CA ILE A 537 -16.37 27.51 0.61
C ILE A 537 -17.35 26.34 0.83
N PRO A 538 -17.98 25.79 -0.22
CA PRO A 538 -18.99 24.77 -0.05
C PRO A 538 -18.36 23.43 0.37
N PRO A 539 -19.12 22.54 1.02
CA PRO A 539 -18.66 21.22 1.44
C PRO A 539 -18.38 20.26 0.26
N THR A 540 -18.50 20.72 -0.98
CA THR A 540 -18.13 19.95 -2.17
C THR A 540 -16.65 20.14 -2.55
N VAL A 541 -15.98 21.16 -1.99
CA VAL A 541 -14.57 21.42 -2.29
C VAL A 541 -13.68 20.43 -1.54
N GLU A 542 -12.93 19.65 -2.30
CA GLU A 542 -11.93 18.68 -1.81
C GLU A 542 -10.50 19.21 -2.00
N TYR A 543 -10.29 20.00 -3.07
CA TYR A 543 -9.00 20.59 -3.42
C TYR A 543 -9.07 22.11 -3.26
N LEU A 544 -8.28 22.65 -2.35
CA LEU A 544 -8.19 24.08 -2.11
C LEU A 544 -6.80 24.59 -2.44
N TYR A 545 -6.74 25.63 -3.28
CA TYR A 545 -5.52 26.29 -3.69
C TYR A 545 -5.53 27.74 -3.19
N LEU A 546 -4.55 28.12 -2.40
CA LEU A 546 -4.46 29.44 -1.77
C LEU A 546 -3.17 30.13 -2.20
N TYR A 547 -3.27 31.18 -3.00
CA TYR A 547 -2.21 32.17 -3.10
C TYR A 547 -2.11 33.01 -1.81
N ASN A 548 -1.23 34.01 -1.79
CA ASN A 548 -1.18 34.95 -0.69
C ASN A 548 -2.48 35.80 -0.62
N ILE A 549 -3.45 35.32 0.14
CA ILE A 549 -4.71 36.03 0.40
C ILE A 549 -4.51 37.09 1.48
N LYS A 550 -5.28 38.18 1.42
CA LYS A 550 -5.29 39.28 2.38
C LYS A 550 -6.18 39.02 3.60
N TYR A 551 -7.18 38.14 3.45
CA TYR A 551 -8.07 37.79 4.55
C TYR A 551 -7.29 37.11 5.66
N GLN A 552 -7.43 37.59 6.90
CA GLN A 552 -6.75 37.03 8.06
C GLN A 552 -7.42 35.72 8.49
N LEU A 553 -6.71 34.61 8.29
CA LEU A 553 -7.21 33.28 8.62
C LEU A 553 -7.29 33.07 10.14
N THR A 554 -8.47 32.69 10.62
CA THR A 554 -8.70 32.22 11.98
C THR A 554 -8.52 30.70 12.06
N PRO A 555 -8.38 30.09 13.26
CA PRO A 555 -8.44 28.63 13.37
C PRO A 555 -9.75 28.09 12.80
N TYR A 556 -9.67 27.02 11.99
CA TYR A 556 -10.81 26.32 11.36
C TYR A 556 -11.73 27.13 10.41
N PRO A 557 -11.21 27.92 9.43
CA PRO A 557 -12.04 28.74 8.55
C PRO A 557 -12.43 28.04 7.24
N ILE A 558 -11.88 26.85 6.97
CA ILE A 558 -12.11 26.11 5.72
C ILE A 558 -12.97 24.87 5.96
N SER A 559 -13.75 24.49 4.96
CA SER A 559 -14.67 23.34 5.00
C SER A 559 -13.98 22.06 5.49
N SER A 560 -14.70 21.27 6.29
CA SER A 560 -14.25 19.95 6.78
C SER A 560 -14.18 18.88 5.68
N THR A 561 -14.38 19.23 4.42
CA THR A 561 -14.28 18.32 3.26
C THR A 561 -12.98 18.47 2.49
N VAL A 562 -12.19 19.51 2.77
CA VAL A 562 -10.90 19.73 2.10
C VAL A 562 -9.92 18.66 2.55
N THR A 563 -9.45 17.84 1.60
CA THR A 563 -8.46 16.78 1.81
C THR A 563 -7.10 17.14 1.22
N HIS A 564 -7.08 17.95 0.17
CA HIS A 564 -5.87 18.44 -0.50
C HIS A 564 -5.78 19.95 -0.38
N LEU A 565 -4.70 20.42 0.26
CA LEU A 565 -4.45 21.84 0.46
C LEU A 565 -3.14 22.26 -0.18
N TYR A 566 -3.22 23.23 -1.09
CA TYR A 566 -2.07 23.82 -1.76
C TYR A 566 -1.90 25.25 -1.30
N LEU A 567 -0.83 25.50 -0.55
CA LEU A 567 -0.40 26.85 -0.20
C LEU A 567 0.64 27.27 -1.23
N LEU A 568 0.23 28.22 -2.06
CA LEU A 568 0.98 28.65 -3.24
C LEU A 568 1.94 29.80 -2.90
N ASP A 569 2.68 30.24 -3.92
CA ASP A 569 3.77 31.19 -3.80
C ASP A 569 3.38 32.44 -2.99
N GLY A 570 4.23 32.78 -2.02
CA GLY A 570 4.12 33.99 -1.23
C GLY A 570 3.15 33.93 -0.06
N PHE A 571 2.49 32.79 0.19
CA PHE A 571 1.59 32.65 1.35
C PHE A 571 2.32 32.95 2.68
N ASP A 572 1.79 33.91 3.45
CA ASP A 572 2.44 34.44 4.67
C ASP A 572 1.48 34.57 5.86
N GLN A 573 0.77 33.47 6.20
CA GLN A 573 -0.15 33.45 7.34
C GLN A 573 0.02 32.21 8.24
N PRO A 574 -0.40 32.27 9.53
CA PRO A 574 -0.32 31.13 10.44
C PRO A 574 -1.12 29.92 9.97
N LEU A 575 -0.50 28.74 9.98
CA LEU A 575 -1.09 27.49 9.46
C LEU A 575 -2.08 26.79 10.41
N LYS A 576 -2.45 27.39 11.55
CA LYS A 576 -3.43 26.80 12.50
C LYS A 576 -4.86 26.68 11.94
N PHE A 577 -5.09 27.20 10.74
CA PHE A 577 -6.36 27.15 10.04
C PHE A 577 -6.60 25.82 9.32
N ILE A 578 -5.54 25.04 9.07
CA ILE A 578 -5.61 23.79 8.31
C ILE A 578 -6.45 22.78 9.11
N PRO A 579 -7.54 22.23 8.55
CA PRO A 579 -8.44 21.33 9.25
C PRO A 579 -7.84 19.93 9.32
N HIS A 580 -8.30 19.14 10.29
CA HIS A 580 -7.89 17.76 10.49
C HIS A 580 -8.33 16.80 9.36
N THR A 581 -8.97 17.31 8.30
CA THR A 581 -9.36 16.51 7.13
C THR A 581 -8.30 16.53 6.04
N VAL A 582 -7.34 17.46 6.11
CA VAL A 582 -6.24 17.53 5.14
C VAL A 582 -5.30 16.35 5.35
N GLN A 583 -5.12 15.58 4.27
CA GLN A 583 -4.21 14.45 4.17
C GLN A 583 -3.02 14.75 3.28
N TYR A 584 -3.20 15.64 2.29
CA TYR A 584 -2.20 16.05 1.32
C TYR A 584 -1.93 17.55 1.45
N LEU A 585 -0.72 17.91 1.85
CA LEU A 585 -0.33 19.31 2.08
C LEU A 585 0.84 19.69 1.18
N TYR A 586 0.63 20.72 0.36
CA TYR A 586 1.64 21.26 -0.55
C TYR A 586 2.01 22.68 -0.12
N LEU A 587 3.30 22.90 0.12
CA LEU A 587 3.86 24.15 0.62
C LEU A 587 4.83 24.73 -0.41
N TYR A 588 4.42 25.77 -1.14
CA TYR A 588 5.23 26.43 -2.17
C TYR A 588 5.68 27.84 -1.75
N ASN A 589 6.99 28.04 -1.57
CA ASN A 589 7.60 29.33 -1.18
C ASN A 589 6.89 30.08 -0.03
N ILE A 590 6.47 29.34 1.00
CA ILE A 590 5.74 29.88 2.16
C ILE A 590 6.64 30.82 2.97
N LYS A 591 6.15 32.03 3.26
CA LYS A 591 6.89 33.05 4.03
C LYS A 591 6.68 32.94 5.53
N TYR A 592 5.56 32.35 5.94
CA TYR A 592 5.25 32.12 7.34
C TYR A 592 6.21 31.08 7.95
N GLN A 593 6.74 31.37 9.14
CA GLN A 593 7.63 30.46 9.85
C GLN A 593 6.85 29.28 10.45
N LEU A 594 7.20 28.06 10.05
CA LEU A 594 6.58 26.85 10.55
C LEU A 594 6.92 26.58 12.04
N THR A 595 5.91 26.20 12.81
CA THR A 595 6.02 25.70 14.20
C THR A 595 5.52 24.26 14.28
N PRO A 596 5.91 23.44 15.28
CA PRO A 596 5.49 22.02 15.36
C PRO A 596 3.99 21.75 15.15
N ASP A 597 3.12 22.66 15.60
CA ASP A 597 1.67 22.57 15.43
C ASP A 597 1.13 23.07 14.08
N SER A 598 2.00 23.48 13.15
CA SER A 598 1.62 24.06 11.85
C SER A 598 1.15 23.02 10.85
N ILE A 599 1.62 21.77 10.96
CA ILE A 599 1.23 20.67 10.07
C ILE A 599 0.36 19.70 10.88
N PRO A 600 -0.91 19.50 10.51
CA PRO A 600 -1.79 18.58 11.24
C PRO A 600 -1.27 17.13 11.24
N LEU A 601 -1.53 16.39 12.32
CA LEU A 601 -1.23 14.95 12.43
C LEU A 601 -2.06 14.07 11.48
N THR A 602 -2.92 14.65 10.64
CA THR A 602 -3.68 13.92 9.62
C THR A 602 -3.00 13.91 8.26
N VAL A 603 -1.95 14.71 8.10
CA VAL A 603 -1.16 14.78 6.87
C VAL A 603 -0.34 13.49 6.73
N LEU A 604 -0.56 12.80 5.61
CA LEU A 604 0.14 11.58 5.20
C LEU A 604 1.16 11.88 4.09
N ASP A 605 0.85 12.87 3.25
CA ASP A 605 1.68 13.32 2.12
C ASP A 605 2.02 14.80 2.32
N LEU A 606 3.32 15.07 2.44
CA LEU A 606 3.86 16.42 2.61
C LEU A 606 4.79 16.75 1.44
N SER A 607 4.44 17.80 0.71
CA SER A 607 5.26 18.33 -0.38
C SER A 607 5.79 19.71 -0.04
N LEU A 608 7.12 19.80 0.10
CA LEU A 608 7.85 21.06 0.26
C LEU A 608 8.43 21.44 -1.09
N LEU A 609 7.77 22.38 -1.75
CA LEU A 609 8.03 22.75 -3.14
C LEU A 609 9.05 23.90 -3.22
N ASP A 610 9.48 24.24 -4.44
CA ASP A 610 10.49 25.26 -4.71
C ASP A 610 10.27 26.59 -3.94
N GLY A 611 11.37 27.22 -3.55
CA GLY A 611 11.37 28.45 -2.77
C GLY A 611 11.16 28.26 -1.26
N PHE A 612 10.81 27.06 -0.77
CA PHE A 612 10.74 26.81 0.66
C PHE A 612 12.12 27.01 1.32
N ASN A 613 12.21 28.00 2.22
CA ASN A 613 13.45 28.45 2.82
C ASN A 613 13.43 28.52 4.36
N GLN A 614 12.38 27.97 4.97
CA GLN A 614 12.20 28.00 6.42
C GLN A 614 12.95 26.84 7.08
N PRO A 615 13.47 27.01 8.31
CA PRO A 615 14.02 25.90 9.08
C PRO A 615 12.93 24.86 9.35
N LEU A 616 13.12 23.64 8.84
CA LEU A 616 12.24 22.51 9.14
C LEU A 616 12.89 21.66 10.23
N ASN A 617 12.43 21.83 11.46
CA ASN A 617 12.91 21.07 12.61
C ASN A 617 11.93 19.99 13.11
N PHE A 618 10.83 19.78 12.39
CA PHE A 618 9.85 18.74 12.67
C PHE A 618 9.16 18.29 11.38
N ILE A 619 8.83 17.01 11.30
CA ILE A 619 7.87 16.44 10.36
C ILE A 619 6.94 15.57 11.20
N PRO A 620 5.61 15.70 11.09
CA PRO A 620 4.68 14.86 11.84
C PRO A 620 4.96 13.37 11.62
N CYS A 621 4.81 12.56 12.68
CA CYS A 621 5.06 11.12 12.60
C CYS A 621 4.09 10.36 11.68
N THR A 622 3.01 11.01 11.24
CA THR A 622 2.02 10.47 10.30
C THR A 622 2.42 10.61 8.83
N VAL A 623 3.38 11.48 8.51
CA VAL A 623 3.85 11.66 7.14
C VAL A 623 4.59 10.40 6.68
N GLN A 624 4.09 9.79 5.60
CA GLN A 624 4.67 8.60 4.97
C GLN A 624 5.39 8.95 3.66
N TRP A 625 4.88 9.97 2.95
CA TRP A 625 5.40 10.46 1.68
C TRP A 625 5.92 11.87 1.86
N LEU A 626 7.20 12.09 1.53
CA LEU A 626 7.84 13.39 1.63
C LEU A 626 8.47 13.76 0.28
N TYR A 627 8.07 14.92 -0.24
CA TYR A 627 8.63 15.49 -1.46
C TYR A 627 9.40 16.76 -1.12
N LEU A 628 10.65 16.84 -1.56
CA LEU A 628 11.56 17.95 -1.29
C LEU A 628 12.08 18.52 -2.60
N ASP A 629 11.73 19.78 -2.87
CA ASP A 629 12.15 20.54 -4.05
C ASP A 629 12.95 21.77 -3.65
N ASN A 630 14.11 21.97 -4.29
CA ASN A 630 14.99 23.14 -4.16
C ASN A 630 15.02 23.79 -2.76
N ILE A 631 15.08 22.96 -1.72
CA ILE A 631 15.07 23.42 -0.32
C ILE A 631 16.35 24.23 -0.11
N LYS A 632 16.24 25.42 0.48
CA LYS A 632 17.40 26.32 0.67
C LYS A 632 18.05 26.24 2.05
N TYR A 633 17.33 25.70 3.03
CA TYR A 633 17.83 25.55 4.39
C TYR A 633 18.34 24.12 4.63
N GLN A 634 19.49 23.97 5.30
CA GLN A 634 20.08 22.67 5.56
C GLN A 634 19.19 21.77 6.43
N LEU A 635 18.69 20.68 5.86
CA LEU A 635 17.93 19.69 6.59
C LEU A 635 18.83 18.91 7.57
N LYS A 636 18.25 18.48 8.69
CA LYS A 636 18.92 17.60 9.67
C LYS A 636 18.15 16.28 9.77
N SER A 637 18.80 15.25 10.30
CA SER A 637 18.21 13.91 10.47
C SER A 637 17.05 13.89 11.48
N ASP A 638 17.21 14.57 12.62
CA ASP A 638 16.24 14.49 13.73
C ASP A 638 14.82 14.99 13.36
N PRO A 639 14.67 16.10 12.60
CA PRO A 639 13.38 16.58 12.10
C PRO A 639 12.62 15.61 11.18
N ILE A 640 13.33 14.83 10.38
CA ILE A 640 12.78 13.98 9.32
C ILE A 640 12.51 12.55 9.84
N SER A 641 12.82 12.29 11.11
CA SER A 641 12.66 11.00 11.81
C SER A 641 11.21 10.48 11.97
N GLY A 642 10.23 11.09 11.31
CA GLY A 642 8.87 10.54 11.17
C GLY A 642 8.86 9.21 10.40
N ASN A 643 7.69 8.56 10.33
CA ASN A 643 7.48 7.28 9.63
C ASN A 643 7.60 7.38 8.08
N VAL A 644 8.37 8.35 7.57
CA VAL A 644 8.60 8.59 6.15
C VAL A 644 9.24 7.34 5.56
N SER A 645 8.48 6.66 4.71
CA SER A 645 8.91 5.44 4.02
C SER A 645 9.32 5.72 2.58
N TYR A 646 8.73 6.76 1.99
CA TYR A 646 8.91 7.20 0.61
C TYR A 646 9.44 8.62 0.59
N LEU A 647 10.62 8.81 0.00
CA LEU A 647 11.27 10.12 -0.10
C LEU A 647 11.55 10.46 -1.56
N TYR A 648 11.08 11.62 -1.99
CA TYR A 648 11.30 12.17 -3.32
C TYR A 648 12.17 13.42 -3.22
N LEU A 649 13.36 13.37 -3.81
CA LEU A 649 14.21 14.54 -3.99
C LEU A 649 14.02 15.03 -5.42
N LEU A 650 13.31 16.15 -5.55
CA LEU A 650 12.86 16.71 -6.82
C LEU A 650 13.98 17.48 -7.53
N ASP A 651 13.67 17.94 -8.75
CA ASP A 651 14.63 18.62 -9.61
C ASP A 651 15.28 19.83 -8.94
N GLY A 652 16.60 19.92 -9.04
CA GLY A 652 17.32 21.07 -8.50
C GLY A 652 17.62 21.01 -7.00
N PHE A 653 17.25 19.94 -6.29
CA PHE A 653 17.69 19.72 -4.91
C PHE A 653 19.23 19.73 -4.80
N ASP A 654 19.78 20.57 -3.93
CA ASP A 654 21.22 20.86 -3.87
C ASP A 654 21.77 20.86 -2.43
N GLN A 655 21.48 19.81 -1.66
CA GLN A 655 21.98 19.67 -0.29
C GLN A 655 22.55 18.28 -0.01
N PRO A 656 23.44 18.14 1.01
CA PRO A 656 23.85 16.85 1.54
C PRO A 656 22.65 15.98 1.95
N LEU A 657 22.80 14.67 1.77
CA LEU A 657 21.75 13.68 2.02
C LEU A 657 21.88 12.98 3.39
N ASP A 658 22.68 13.53 4.30
CA ASP A 658 22.86 13.02 5.67
C ASP A 658 21.60 13.12 6.55
N PHE A 659 20.60 13.89 6.11
CA PHE A 659 19.32 14.00 6.78
C PHE A 659 18.38 12.80 6.54
N ILE A 660 18.65 11.95 5.53
CA ILE A 660 17.73 10.86 5.18
C ILE A 660 17.65 9.87 6.35
N PRO A 661 16.48 9.68 6.98
CA PRO A 661 16.35 8.83 8.15
C PRO A 661 16.40 7.34 7.76
N GLY A 662 16.75 6.48 8.71
CA GLY A 662 16.78 5.03 8.51
C GLY A 662 15.40 4.38 8.25
N THR A 663 14.31 5.14 8.32
CA THR A 663 12.95 4.70 7.99
C THR A 663 12.67 4.65 6.49
N VAL A 664 13.41 5.42 5.68
CA VAL A 664 13.23 5.47 4.22
C VAL A 664 13.66 4.15 3.60
N LYS A 665 12.74 3.54 2.84
CA LYS A 665 12.94 2.27 2.11
C LYS A 665 13.00 2.47 0.61
N ASP A 666 12.24 3.45 0.12
CA ASP A 666 12.13 3.82 -1.28
C ASP A 666 12.54 5.28 -1.46
N LEU A 667 13.57 5.49 -2.27
CA LEU A 667 14.16 6.80 -2.54
C LEU A 667 14.09 7.09 -4.03
N HIS A 668 13.47 8.21 -4.36
CA HIS A 668 13.40 8.73 -5.72
C HIS A 668 14.30 9.95 -5.84
N LEU A 669 15.24 9.89 -6.78
CA LEU A 669 16.14 10.99 -7.12
C LEU A 669 15.81 11.47 -8.53
N LEU A 670 15.35 12.71 -8.63
CA LEU A 670 15.25 13.42 -9.90
C LEU A 670 16.60 14.09 -10.20
N ASN A 671 16.64 15.11 -11.05
CA ASN A 671 17.89 15.77 -11.41
C ASN A 671 18.40 16.66 -10.26
N ILE A 672 18.96 16.04 -9.23
CA ILE A 672 19.55 16.72 -8.09
C ILE A 672 20.91 17.32 -8.48
N LYS A 673 21.22 18.49 -7.94
CA LYS A 673 22.47 19.23 -8.20
C LYS A 673 23.59 18.86 -7.24
N TYR A 674 23.23 18.40 -6.04
CA TYR A 674 24.21 18.01 -5.03
C TYR A 674 25.06 16.84 -5.51
N GLN A 675 26.39 16.95 -5.40
CA GLN A 675 27.30 15.90 -5.84
C GLN A 675 27.23 14.69 -4.90
N LEU A 676 26.72 13.57 -5.42
CA LEU A 676 26.62 12.33 -4.66
C LEU A 676 27.95 11.60 -4.58
N THR A 677 28.28 11.13 -3.38
CA THR A 677 29.44 10.29 -3.09
C THR A 677 29.00 8.95 -2.49
N PRO A 678 29.89 7.94 -2.44
CA PRO A 678 29.66 6.76 -1.61
C PRO A 678 29.19 7.16 -0.20
N TYR A 679 28.24 6.41 0.36
CA TYR A 679 27.61 6.66 1.67
C TYR A 679 26.68 7.88 1.76
N SER A 680 26.39 8.58 0.65
CA SER A 680 25.38 9.66 0.65
C SER A 680 23.98 9.14 0.95
N ILE A 681 23.69 7.89 0.57
CA ILE A 681 22.40 7.25 0.78
C ILE A 681 22.53 6.21 1.91
N PRO A 682 21.63 6.22 2.91
CA PRO A 682 21.62 5.22 3.98
C PRO A 682 21.45 3.79 3.45
N ALA A 683 22.06 2.83 4.15
CA ALA A 683 21.96 1.41 3.81
C ALA A 683 20.54 0.82 3.96
N THR A 684 19.60 1.55 4.55
CA THR A 684 18.20 1.15 4.72
C THR A 684 17.40 1.24 3.43
N VAL A 685 17.84 2.06 2.47
CA VAL A 685 17.23 2.19 1.15
C VAL A 685 17.42 0.91 0.36
N LYS A 686 16.31 0.25 0.00
CA LYS A 686 16.30 -1.03 -0.74
C LYS A 686 15.89 -0.86 -2.19
N VAL A 687 15.03 0.12 -2.44
CA VAL A 687 14.53 0.53 -3.75
C VAL A 687 15.07 1.93 -4.01
N LEU A 688 15.75 2.07 -5.14
CA LEU A 688 16.26 3.36 -5.59
C LEU A 688 15.75 3.60 -7.01
N THR A 689 15.13 4.75 -7.22
CA THR A 689 14.64 5.17 -8.53
C THR A 689 15.36 6.44 -8.96
N LEU A 690 16.04 6.38 -10.10
CA LEU A 690 16.67 7.53 -10.74
C LEU A 690 15.81 7.97 -11.92
N HIS A 691 15.27 9.19 -11.86
CA HIS A 691 14.32 9.72 -12.83
C HIS A 691 15.01 10.40 -14.03
N ASP A 692 14.20 10.83 -14.99
CA ASP A 692 14.64 11.51 -16.21
C ASP A 692 15.56 12.69 -15.91
N GLY A 693 16.65 12.78 -16.65
CA GLY A 693 17.56 13.92 -16.56
C GLY A 693 18.63 13.82 -15.48
N PHE A 694 18.64 12.78 -14.65
CA PHE A 694 19.72 12.52 -13.69
C PHE A 694 21.08 12.39 -14.41
N ASP A 695 22.08 13.17 -14.00
CA ASP A 695 23.36 13.32 -14.72
C ASP A 695 24.59 13.26 -13.80
N GLN A 696 24.66 12.26 -12.92
CA GLN A 696 25.81 12.04 -12.03
C GLN A 696 26.30 10.60 -12.06
N PRO A 697 27.57 10.30 -11.71
CA PRO A 697 28.05 8.92 -11.56
C PRO A 697 27.26 8.13 -10.51
N LEU A 698 26.98 6.85 -10.79
CA LEU A 698 26.12 6.00 -9.94
C LEU A 698 26.89 5.28 -8.80
N ASN A 699 28.10 5.73 -8.46
CA ASN A 699 28.93 5.11 -7.42
C ASN A 699 28.44 5.37 -5.97
N PHE A 700 27.41 6.19 -5.81
CA PHE A 700 26.77 6.49 -4.53
C PHE A 700 25.72 5.43 -4.12
N ILE A 701 25.27 4.60 -5.05
CA ILE A 701 24.22 3.61 -4.80
C ILE A 701 24.69 2.70 -3.66
N PRO A 702 23.91 2.56 -2.57
CA PRO A 702 24.35 1.81 -1.41
C PRO A 702 24.49 0.32 -1.78
N PRO A 703 25.49 -0.40 -1.25
CA PRO A 703 25.69 -1.81 -1.55
C PRO A 703 24.56 -2.71 -1.01
N THR A 704 23.55 -2.17 -0.35
CA THR A 704 22.34 -2.87 0.11
C THR A 704 21.17 -2.79 -0.87
N ALA A 705 21.24 -1.92 -1.88
CA ALA A 705 20.17 -1.76 -2.87
C ALA A 705 20.00 -3.05 -3.70
N LYS A 706 18.77 -3.58 -3.75
CA LYS A 706 18.43 -4.79 -4.52
C LYS A 706 17.62 -4.49 -5.76
N HIS A 707 16.83 -3.43 -5.71
CA HIS A 707 15.95 -2.97 -6.78
C HIS A 707 16.40 -1.60 -7.23
N LEU A 708 16.71 -1.49 -8.52
CA LEU A 708 17.12 -0.25 -9.15
C LEU A 708 16.22 0.03 -10.34
N CYS A 709 15.60 1.21 -10.36
CA CYS A 709 14.78 1.69 -11.45
C CYS A 709 15.48 2.88 -12.12
N LEU A 710 15.74 2.78 -13.42
CA LEU A 710 16.40 3.83 -14.21
C LEU A 710 15.45 4.32 -15.30
N TYR A 711 15.10 5.60 -15.25
CA TYR A 711 14.49 6.35 -16.35
C TYR A 711 15.57 6.79 -17.35
N ASN A 712 15.33 7.83 -18.16
CA ASN A 712 16.34 8.30 -19.10
C ASN A 712 17.46 9.07 -18.38
N ILE A 713 18.45 8.32 -17.87
CA ILE A 713 19.65 8.83 -17.23
C ILE A 713 20.55 9.48 -18.29
N LYS A 714 21.03 10.70 -18.01
CA LYS A 714 21.95 11.43 -18.89
C LYS A 714 23.41 11.01 -18.70
N TYR A 715 23.77 10.62 -17.49
CA TYR A 715 25.12 10.13 -17.19
C TYR A 715 25.43 8.87 -18.00
N GLN A 716 26.59 8.85 -18.66
CA GLN A 716 27.01 7.72 -19.49
C GLN A 716 27.33 6.49 -18.63
N LEU A 717 26.49 5.47 -18.72
CA LEU A 717 26.66 4.21 -18.01
C LEU A 717 27.77 3.36 -18.64
N LYS A 718 28.60 2.78 -17.78
CA LYS A 718 29.73 1.91 -18.10
C LYS A 718 29.65 0.61 -17.28
N PRO A 719 30.38 -0.45 -17.65
CA PRO A 719 30.59 -1.58 -16.75
C PRO A 719 30.94 -1.11 -15.32
N ASP A 720 30.38 -1.78 -14.32
CA ASP A 720 30.53 -1.47 -12.89
C ASP A 720 29.89 -0.15 -12.41
N SER A 721 29.05 0.50 -13.23
CA SER A 721 28.34 1.73 -12.80
C SER A 721 27.31 1.48 -11.70
N ILE A 722 26.76 0.26 -11.61
CA ILE A 722 25.79 -0.12 -10.59
C ILE A 722 26.33 -1.30 -9.76
N PRO A 723 26.02 -1.38 -8.46
CA PRO A 723 26.62 -2.38 -7.58
C PRO A 723 26.12 -3.79 -7.91
N THR A 724 26.98 -4.79 -7.69
CA THR A 724 26.69 -6.22 -7.92
C THR A 724 25.65 -6.80 -6.95
N THR A 725 25.11 -6.00 -6.03
CA THR A 725 24.02 -6.41 -5.13
C THR A 725 22.64 -6.18 -5.73
N VAL A 726 22.55 -5.44 -6.85
CA VAL A 726 21.32 -5.29 -7.63
C VAL A 726 21.00 -6.62 -8.32
N THR A 727 19.81 -7.14 -8.03
CA THR A 727 19.29 -8.38 -8.64
C THR A 727 18.05 -8.14 -9.51
N HIS A 728 17.34 -7.03 -9.25
CA HIS A 728 16.18 -6.57 -10.01
C HIS A 728 16.49 -5.20 -10.61
N LEU A 729 16.53 -5.14 -11.93
CA LEU A 729 16.78 -3.91 -12.68
C LEU A 729 15.57 -3.60 -13.56
N CYS A 730 15.04 -2.39 -13.43
CA CYS A 730 13.95 -1.90 -14.24
C CYS A 730 14.41 -0.69 -15.07
N LEU A 731 14.28 -0.80 -16.39
CA LEU A 731 14.58 0.27 -17.33
C LEU A 731 13.26 0.83 -17.88
N GLN A 732 13.01 2.09 -17.52
CA GLN A 732 11.74 2.77 -17.74
C GLN A 732 11.69 3.45 -19.12
N ASP A 733 10.58 4.13 -19.38
CA ASP A 733 10.32 4.82 -20.65
C ASP A 733 11.42 5.84 -20.98
N GLY A 734 11.86 5.84 -22.23
CA GLY A 734 12.82 6.83 -22.72
C GLY A 734 14.29 6.48 -22.53
N PHE A 735 14.63 5.42 -21.78
CA PHE A 735 16.03 5.02 -21.57
C PHE A 735 16.73 4.70 -22.91
N ASP A 736 17.84 5.38 -23.19
CA ASP A 736 18.51 5.41 -24.51
C ASP A 736 20.03 5.18 -24.42
N GLN A 737 20.48 4.18 -23.66
CA GLN A 737 21.90 3.83 -23.53
C GLN A 737 22.18 2.34 -23.75
N PRO A 738 23.42 1.96 -24.14
CA PRO A 738 23.84 0.56 -24.18
C PRO A 738 23.68 -0.12 -22.83
N LEU A 739 23.31 -1.40 -22.85
CA LEU A 739 23.01 -2.20 -21.65
C LEU A 739 24.21 -2.96 -21.07
N ASN A 740 25.44 -2.65 -21.52
CA ASN A 740 26.66 -3.30 -21.06
C ASN A 740 27.09 -2.91 -19.63
N PHE A 741 26.38 -1.99 -18.98
CA PHE A 741 26.59 -1.65 -17.56
C PHE A 741 25.92 -2.62 -16.59
N ILE A 742 25.00 -3.46 -17.08
CA ILE A 742 24.22 -4.37 -16.23
C ILE A 742 25.19 -5.42 -15.65
N PRO A 743 25.29 -5.55 -14.31
CA PRO A 743 26.21 -6.49 -13.70
C PRO A 743 25.70 -7.93 -13.87
N PRO A 744 26.61 -8.93 -13.84
CA PRO A 744 26.27 -10.35 -13.98
C PRO A 744 25.58 -10.95 -12.72
N THR A 745 24.87 -10.11 -11.97
CA THR A 745 24.07 -10.47 -10.79
C THR A 745 22.59 -10.23 -11.01
N VAL A 746 22.23 -9.48 -12.06
CA VAL A 746 20.83 -9.24 -12.43
C VAL A 746 20.24 -10.51 -13.01
N GLN A 747 19.15 -10.97 -12.39
CA GLN A 747 18.40 -12.16 -12.79
C GLN A 747 17.04 -11.78 -13.40
N ASN A 748 16.44 -10.70 -12.87
CA ASN A 748 15.16 -10.15 -13.28
C ASN A 748 15.39 -8.79 -13.96
N LEU A 749 15.14 -8.73 -15.27
CA LEU A 749 15.26 -7.51 -16.06
C LEU A 749 13.89 -7.11 -16.58
N LEU A 750 13.46 -5.89 -16.26
CA LEU A 750 12.21 -5.30 -16.71
C LEU A 750 12.51 -4.19 -17.71
N LEU A 751 11.95 -4.29 -18.92
CA LEU A 751 12.18 -3.34 -20.00
C LEU A 751 10.85 -2.73 -20.44
N ARG A 752 10.72 -1.41 -20.35
CA ARG A 752 9.56 -0.65 -20.84
C ARG A 752 9.80 -0.10 -22.24
N ASN A 753 9.42 1.14 -22.56
CA ASN A 753 9.68 1.72 -23.87
C ASN A 753 11.12 2.27 -23.99
N ILE A 754 12.10 1.35 -23.99
CA ILE A 754 13.51 1.68 -24.22
C ILE A 754 13.76 2.11 -25.66
N LYS A 755 14.53 3.19 -25.81
CA LYS A 755 14.88 3.82 -27.09
C LYS A 755 16.15 3.23 -27.70
N TYR A 756 17.06 2.75 -26.85
CA TYR A 756 18.29 2.11 -27.30
C TYR A 756 17.97 0.83 -28.10
N GLN A 757 18.57 0.68 -29.28
CA GLN A 757 18.35 -0.47 -30.14
C GLN A 757 19.02 -1.73 -29.57
N LEU A 758 18.19 -2.72 -29.21
CA LEU A 758 18.67 -3.97 -28.63
C LEU A 758 19.23 -4.92 -29.68
N THR A 759 20.31 -5.60 -29.31
CA THR A 759 21.00 -6.65 -30.08
C THR A 759 21.20 -7.90 -29.21
N PRO A 760 21.48 -9.09 -29.78
CA PRO A 760 21.64 -10.34 -29.02
C PRO A 760 22.62 -10.28 -27.85
N ASP A 761 23.63 -9.42 -27.92
CA ASP A 761 24.67 -9.26 -26.88
C ASP A 761 24.36 -8.13 -25.89
N SER A 762 23.18 -7.52 -25.97
CA SER A 762 22.82 -6.37 -25.13
C SER A 762 22.49 -6.79 -23.68
N ILE A 763 21.97 -8.00 -23.46
CA ILE A 763 21.55 -8.47 -22.15
C ILE A 763 22.60 -9.46 -21.60
N PRO A 764 23.02 -9.34 -20.32
CA PRO A 764 23.93 -10.30 -19.72
C PRO A 764 23.38 -11.72 -19.70
N GLU A 765 24.27 -12.71 -19.86
CA GLU A 765 23.94 -14.15 -19.81
C GLU A 765 23.34 -14.61 -18.46
N THR A 766 23.38 -13.78 -17.41
CA THR A 766 22.80 -14.12 -16.10
C THR A 766 21.30 -13.87 -16.00
N VAL A 767 20.72 -13.12 -16.96
CA VAL A 767 19.29 -12.85 -16.98
C VAL A 767 18.55 -14.12 -17.39
N THR A 768 17.69 -14.60 -16.49
CA THR A 768 16.87 -15.81 -16.67
C THR A 768 15.39 -15.47 -16.87
N HIS A 769 14.98 -14.30 -16.36
CA HIS A 769 13.62 -13.78 -16.38
C HIS A 769 13.62 -12.39 -17.01
N LEU A 770 12.92 -12.27 -18.14
CA LEU A 770 12.78 -11.01 -18.86
C LEU A 770 11.31 -10.63 -18.94
N THR A 771 10.99 -9.42 -18.49
CA THR A 771 9.63 -8.87 -18.59
C THR A 771 9.64 -7.65 -19.50
N LEU A 772 8.84 -7.70 -20.56
CA LEU A 772 8.62 -6.58 -21.48
C LEU A 772 7.30 -5.90 -21.12
N LEU A 773 7.42 -4.66 -20.66
CA LEU A 773 6.33 -3.85 -20.11
C LEU A 773 5.65 -3.00 -21.20
N ASP A 774 4.59 -2.28 -20.79
CA ASP A 774 3.76 -1.46 -21.67
C ASP A 774 4.58 -0.51 -22.54
N GLY A 775 4.28 -0.49 -23.83
CA GLY A 775 4.91 0.43 -24.76
C GLY A 775 6.22 -0.08 -25.39
N PHE A 776 6.77 -1.21 -24.95
CA PHE A 776 7.95 -1.83 -25.59
C PHE A 776 7.69 -2.09 -27.08
N ASN A 777 8.55 -1.59 -27.96
CA ASN A 777 8.31 -1.57 -29.41
C ASN A 777 9.52 -1.99 -30.26
N GLN A 778 10.25 -3.02 -29.84
CA GLN A 778 11.41 -3.53 -30.60
C GLN A 778 11.27 -5.03 -30.95
N PRO A 779 11.92 -5.53 -32.01
CA PRO A 779 11.96 -6.96 -32.32
C PRO A 779 12.57 -7.77 -31.19
N LEU A 780 12.09 -9.01 -30.97
CA LEU A 780 12.51 -9.84 -29.83
C LEU A 780 13.74 -10.72 -30.09
N ASN A 781 14.48 -10.46 -31.17
CA ASN A 781 15.67 -11.23 -31.54
C ASN A 781 16.92 -10.94 -30.68
N PHE A 782 16.84 -9.95 -29.77
CA PHE A 782 17.91 -9.65 -28.82
C PHE A 782 17.92 -10.57 -27.59
N ILE A 783 16.85 -11.35 -27.38
CA ILE A 783 16.69 -12.16 -26.16
C ILE A 783 17.73 -13.29 -26.18
N PRO A 784 18.63 -13.36 -25.18
CA PRO A 784 19.70 -14.36 -25.17
C PRO A 784 19.16 -15.76 -24.82
N LEU A 785 19.96 -16.79 -25.14
CA LEU A 785 19.63 -18.21 -24.88
C LEU A 785 19.41 -18.54 -23.40
N THR A 786 19.90 -17.68 -22.51
CA THR A 786 19.83 -17.84 -21.05
C THR A 786 18.47 -17.45 -20.47
N VAL A 787 17.69 -16.63 -21.18
CA VAL A 787 16.32 -16.30 -20.78
C VAL A 787 15.45 -17.54 -20.98
N GLN A 788 14.85 -18.03 -19.90
CA GLN A 788 13.95 -19.19 -19.91
C GLN A 788 12.50 -18.76 -19.86
N LYS A 789 12.24 -17.66 -19.13
CA LYS A 789 10.90 -17.09 -18.94
C LYS A 789 10.84 -15.69 -19.53
N LEU A 790 9.92 -15.52 -20.49
CA LEU A 790 9.57 -14.24 -21.08
C LEU A 790 8.16 -13.85 -20.62
N SER A 791 8.01 -12.69 -20.00
CA SER A 791 6.69 -12.08 -19.73
C SER A 791 6.45 -10.91 -20.68
N LEU A 792 5.30 -10.91 -21.33
CA LEU A 792 4.86 -9.89 -22.28
C LEU A 792 3.59 -9.23 -21.76
N ARG A 793 3.67 -7.93 -21.48
CA ARG A 793 2.50 -7.10 -21.16
C ARG A 793 1.98 -6.40 -22.42
N ASN A 794 1.46 -5.16 -22.33
CA ASN A 794 0.90 -4.43 -23.46
C ASN A 794 2.01 -3.87 -24.38
N ILE A 795 2.81 -4.76 -24.97
CA ILE A 795 3.90 -4.41 -25.90
C ILE A 795 3.31 -3.88 -27.22
N LYS A 796 3.98 -2.90 -27.81
CA LYS A 796 3.60 -2.32 -29.11
C LYS A 796 4.18 -3.10 -30.30
N TYR A 797 5.27 -3.83 -30.09
CA TYR A 797 5.89 -4.63 -31.15
C TYR A 797 4.96 -5.76 -31.60
N GLN A 798 4.56 -5.75 -32.88
CA GLN A 798 3.63 -6.73 -33.42
C GLN A 798 4.25 -8.13 -33.50
N LEU A 799 3.67 -9.09 -32.78
CA LEU A 799 4.08 -10.49 -32.85
C LEU A 799 3.60 -11.15 -34.14
N ILE A 800 4.54 -11.72 -34.90
CA ILE A 800 4.31 -12.58 -36.07
C ILE A 800 5.03 -13.93 -35.88
N PRO A 801 4.70 -14.99 -36.64
CA PRO A 801 5.42 -16.26 -36.56
C PRO A 801 6.93 -16.10 -36.67
N GLY A 802 7.66 -16.66 -35.72
CA GLY A 802 9.12 -16.50 -35.60
C GLY A 802 9.58 -15.26 -34.83
N SER A 803 8.67 -14.41 -34.34
CA SER A 803 9.04 -13.26 -33.49
C SER A 803 9.55 -13.70 -32.12
N ILE A 804 8.88 -14.68 -31.50
CA ILE A 804 9.28 -15.21 -30.20
C ILE A 804 10.43 -16.21 -30.41
N PRO A 805 11.55 -16.08 -29.70
CA PRO A 805 12.68 -17.01 -29.83
C PRO A 805 12.30 -18.46 -29.52
N ASN A 806 12.81 -19.39 -30.31
CA ASN A 806 12.49 -20.83 -30.26
C ASN A 806 13.31 -21.62 -29.22
N HIS A 807 14.02 -20.94 -28.32
CA HIS A 807 14.71 -21.55 -27.17
C HIS A 807 13.98 -21.33 -25.84
N LEU A 808 13.00 -20.42 -25.81
CA LEU A 808 12.20 -20.13 -24.62
C LEU A 808 11.38 -21.37 -24.22
N THR A 809 11.19 -21.58 -22.92
CA THR A 809 10.39 -22.68 -22.37
C THR A 809 9.12 -22.17 -21.69
N SER A 810 9.15 -20.96 -21.14
CA SER A 810 8.04 -20.34 -20.43
C SER A 810 7.69 -18.99 -21.05
N LEU A 811 6.42 -18.83 -21.40
CA LEU A 811 5.87 -17.59 -21.94
C LEU A 811 4.67 -17.15 -21.11
N VAL A 812 4.73 -15.93 -20.61
CA VAL A 812 3.64 -15.29 -19.88
C VAL A 812 3.09 -14.15 -20.72
N PHE A 813 1.79 -14.17 -20.98
CA PHE A 813 1.04 -13.02 -21.47
C PHE A 813 0.36 -12.39 -20.25
N ASP A 814 0.83 -11.23 -19.85
CA ASP A 814 0.43 -10.53 -18.63
C ASP A 814 -0.73 -9.54 -18.88
N HIS A 815 -1.29 -8.98 -17.81
CA HIS A 815 -2.45 -8.09 -17.83
C HIS A 815 -2.31 -6.95 -18.84
N GLY A 816 -3.27 -6.85 -19.77
CA GLY A 816 -3.31 -5.83 -20.82
C GLY A 816 -2.67 -6.25 -22.15
N PHE A 817 -2.19 -7.49 -22.31
CA PHE A 817 -1.74 -7.98 -23.63
C PHE A 817 -2.91 -8.03 -24.62
N SER A 818 -2.86 -7.17 -25.65
CA SER A 818 -4.01 -6.89 -26.54
C SER A 818 -3.84 -7.41 -27.98
N GLN A 819 -2.70 -8.03 -28.32
CA GLN A 819 -2.41 -8.44 -29.70
C GLN A 819 -3.12 -9.73 -30.11
N ARG A 820 -3.47 -9.83 -31.40
CA ARG A 820 -4.13 -11.02 -31.96
C ARG A 820 -3.15 -12.18 -32.13
N PHE A 821 -3.59 -13.37 -31.69
CA PHE A 821 -2.86 -14.61 -31.91
C PHE A 821 -3.10 -15.13 -33.33
N ILE A 822 -2.03 -15.28 -34.11
CA ILE A 822 -2.01 -16.00 -35.38
C ILE A 822 -1.22 -17.30 -35.26
N LYS A 823 -1.59 -18.29 -36.07
CA LYS A 823 -0.97 -19.62 -36.06
C LYS A 823 0.54 -19.50 -36.27
N GLY A 824 1.32 -20.12 -35.38
CA GLY A 824 2.79 -20.13 -35.43
C GLY A 824 3.47 -18.98 -34.70
N ILE A 825 2.74 -18.08 -34.01
CA ILE A 825 3.36 -17.07 -33.11
C ILE A 825 4.11 -17.74 -31.97
N ILE A 826 3.52 -18.77 -31.37
CA ILE A 826 4.07 -19.47 -30.22
C ILE A 826 4.98 -20.58 -30.73
N PRO A 827 6.28 -20.58 -30.38
CA PRO A 827 7.22 -21.62 -30.81
C PRO A 827 6.92 -22.97 -30.14
N ASP A 828 7.29 -24.07 -30.82
CA ASP A 828 7.13 -25.44 -30.30
C ASP A 828 7.99 -25.72 -29.06
N SER A 829 8.97 -24.87 -28.75
CA SER A 829 9.83 -24.99 -27.57
C SER A 829 9.12 -24.61 -26.25
N ILE A 830 8.02 -23.86 -26.35
CA ILE A 830 7.28 -23.38 -25.18
C ILE A 830 6.53 -24.57 -24.56
N THR A 831 6.88 -24.93 -23.33
CA THR A 831 6.23 -25.99 -22.55
C THR A 831 5.24 -25.45 -21.54
N TYR A 832 5.40 -24.18 -21.15
CA TYR A 832 4.52 -23.50 -20.21
C TYR A 832 4.05 -22.18 -20.77
N ILE A 833 2.73 -22.00 -20.83
CA ILE A 833 2.08 -20.75 -21.21
C ILE A 833 1.16 -20.34 -20.08
N TYR A 834 1.33 -19.12 -19.59
CA TYR A 834 0.39 -18.49 -18.67
C TYR A 834 -0.22 -17.25 -19.34
N MET A 835 -1.52 -17.10 -19.23
CA MET A 835 -2.27 -15.98 -19.81
C MET A 835 -3.10 -15.35 -18.69
N CYS A 836 -2.74 -14.13 -18.29
CA CYS A 836 -3.57 -13.27 -17.44
C CYS A 836 -4.48 -12.45 -18.36
N ASP A 837 -5.79 -12.75 -18.31
CA ASP A 837 -6.85 -11.92 -18.90
C ASP A 837 -6.70 -11.51 -20.36
N VAL A 838 -6.13 -12.41 -21.15
CA VAL A 838 -6.14 -12.32 -22.61
C VAL A 838 -7.57 -12.61 -23.10
N PRO A 839 -8.22 -11.70 -23.86
CA PRO A 839 -9.58 -11.91 -24.34
C PRO A 839 -9.66 -13.19 -25.20
N GLU A 840 -10.52 -14.14 -24.79
CA GLU A 840 -10.76 -15.39 -25.52
C GLU A 840 -11.31 -15.08 -26.92
N ASN A 841 -10.48 -15.26 -27.94
CA ASN A 841 -10.93 -15.30 -29.33
C ASN A 841 -10.87 -16.75 -29.83
N ARG A 842 -11.74 -17.17 -30.76
CA ARG A 842 -11.83 -18.57 -31.26
C ARG A 842 -10.49 -19.14 -31.75
N THR A 843 -9.59 -18.28 -32.24
CA THR A 843 -8.23 -18.64 -32.66
C THR A 843 -7.32 -19.06 -31.50
N LEU A 844 -7.52 -18.52 -30.31
CA LEU A 844 -6.70 -18.80 -29.12
C LEU A 844 -6.91 -20.24 -28.65
N SER A 845 -8.17 -20.67 -28.58
CA SER A 845 -8.55 -22.04 -28.22
C SER A 845 -8.03 -23.07 -29.24
N GLU A 846 -8.04 -22.75 -30.54
CA GLU A 846 -7.47 -23.61 -31.58
C GLU A 846 -5.93 -23.71 -31.54
N ILE A 847 -5.24 -22.63 -31.17
CA ILE A 847 -3.77 -22.59 -31.03
C ILE A 847 -3.34 -23.37 -29.79
N ILE A 848 -4.01 -23.17 -28.65
CA ILE A 848 -3.79 -23.93 -27.41
C ILE A 848 -4.08 -25.42 -27.67
N TYR A 849 -5.22 -25.76 -28.28
CA TYR A 849 -5.62 -27.15 -28.49
C TYR A 849 -4.70 -27.94 -29.45
N ARG A 850 -4.00 -27.27 -30.37
CA ARG A 850 -3.05 -27.92 -31.30
C ARG A 850 -1.62 -28.00 -30.79
N ASN A 851 -1.17 -27.04 -29.99
CA ASN A 851 0.20 -27.05 -29.45
C ASN A 851 0.34 -27.98 -28.22
N PHE A 852 -0.73 -28.19 -27.44
CA PHE A 852 -0.71 -29.05 -26.24
C PHE A 852 -1.16 -30.51 -26.47
N LYS A 853 -1.10 -31.01 -27.71
CA LYS A 853 -1.40 -32.43 -28.02
C LYS A 853 -0.18 -33.36 -27.97
N LYS A 854 0.81 -33.04 -27.14
CA LYS A 854 1.92 -33.93 -26.78
C LYS A 854 2.11 -33.97 -25.28
#